data_AF-A0A438NE88-F1
#
_entry.id   AF-A0A438NE88-F1
#
_cell.length_a   1.000
_cell.length_b   1.000
_cell.length_c   1.000
_cell.angle_alpha   90.00
_cell.angle_beta   90.00
_cell.angle_gamma   90.00
#
_symmetry.space_group_name_H-M   'P 1'
#
loop_
_entity.id
_entity.type
_entity.pdbx_description
1 polymer ?
#
loop_
_entity_poly.entity_id
_entity_poly.type
_entity_poly.pdbx_seq_one_letter_code
_entity_poly.pdbx_strand_id
1 'polypeptide(L)'
;MPHATDTEYQHIKVTQLAQTFGAEVTGVDFSKPVEQDVFDEVLKAIIHYGVLVFRHAELDDAHHVAFAAQFGELDDIKPYIAMGRKNRLPFDELFDVSNLEDDGSLVKIGSRREHMGLGNSIFHVDSSFNPRRAGYSLLRAHQLPPPGHGGNTDFADTRTAYDELPEEIRAELQENDYIGAHSLMHSRKKAAPKDSPYLKDVEPNDLPFGRHSILQTHGPSGRPTMYIAHHLHHLEYKTPRSSSFVPTSQQPYERVPEQQGTELIERLLDHATQDKYVLSVEWQNPGDLVVWDNTAVMHRAGQGTFQEKYARDMRRATDAATMSFLLDQCSRRAVSHLIACSKKQGHCLQIYVSRPRSFTSSRALGQEQESPAEQIINSINSRNRGSKIYKSADDAISDIPDGSTVLSSGFGLCGVPETLIDAFRKKGTKNLTVVSNNAGAGDHGLTKLSTSGQIARMIVSFIGNNKPLGKQYHDGKVAIELCPQGTIAERLRAAGAGIPAFFTATGVSTLIQTGGIPHKLGPKDPQTGKHAVVEPGRPRETRVFGDRTYMMETALQGDVAIVRAWKADEAGNCVFRTTTKAYGVLMPKAAKLAIVEAENIVPVGSLDPDHVDLPGIYIDRIVPATSEKHFEKLVLAPSEDGTQDTSEEAIKRNRIAKRAAKELHEGFYVNLGVGIPTLAPSYLPPQTKVWIQSENGIVGMGPYPATKQDADPDTVNAGKETVLLVPGASTFDSAESFGMIRGGHVDVSLLGALQVSASGDLANYIIPGKAFNGMGGAMDLVSNPSKTKIVVCTYHTDKNGNSKILDECELPLTGKGVVSTIITELAVFQVDRLGGGGLTLTEVAEGLTVEDVKEKTRAQFAVADDLKTF
;
A
#
# COMPACT_ATOMS: atom_id res chain seq x y z
N MET A 1 33.08 13.07 -15.78
CA MET A 1 33.88 12.17 -16.64
C MET A 1 33.65 12.60 -18.08
N PRO A 2 34.68 12.77 -18.93
CA PRO A 2 34.49 13.09 -20.35
C PRO A 2 33.85 11.91 -21.09
N HIS A 3 33.06 12.24 -22.10
CA HIS A 3 32.09 11.40 -22.81
C HIS A 3 32.69 10.14 -23.46
N ALA A 4 32.14 8.97 -23.10
CA ALA A 4 32.28 7.76 -23.90
C ALA A 4 31.30 7.83 -25.08
N THR A 5 31.85 7.80 -26.29
CA THR A 5 31.15 7.79 -27.58
C THR A 5 30.52 6.43 -27.89
N ASP A 6 29.28 6.47 -28.40
CA ASP A 6 28.70 5.60 -29.45
C ASP A 6 28.33 4.12 -29.19
N THR A 7 27.94 3.70 -27.98
CA THR A 7 27.32 2.36 -27.80
C THR A 7 26.03 2.29 -26.97
N GLU A 8 25.40 3.41 -26.57
CA GLU A 8 24.28 3.35 -25.60
C GLU A 8 22.86 3.30 -26.18
N TYR A 9 22.67 3.62 -27.46
CA TYR A 9 21.36 3.73 -28.12
C TYR A 9 21.41 3.00 -29.48
N GLN A 10 20.46 2.12 -29.73
CA GLN A 10 20.35 1.28 -30.92
C GLN A 10 19.42 1.91 -31.99
N HIS A 11 18.39 2.64 -31.55
CA HIS A 11 17.34 3.16 -32.43
C HIS A 11 17.42 4.68 -32.61
N ILE A 12 17.89 5.40 -31.59
CA ILE A 12 18.04 6.87 -31.64
C ILE A 12 19.50 7.31 -31.65
N LYS A 13 19.74 8.52 -32.17
CA LYS A 13 21.02 9.22 -32.04
C LYS A 13 20.83 10.46 -31.19
N VAL A 14 21.66 10.59 -30.16
CA VAL A 14 21.63 11.68 -29.18
C VAL A 14 22.85 12.58 -29.38
N THR A 15 22.62 13.87 -29.62
CA THR A 15 23.67 14.90 -29.75
C THR A 15 23.52 15.91 -28.63
N GLN A 16 24.51 15.98 -27.76
CA GLN A 16 24.47 16.85 -26.59
C GLN A 16 24.43 18.33 -26.97
N LEU A 17 23.56 19.11 -26.29
CA LEU A 17 23.40 20.55 -26.50
C LEU A 17 24.03 21.40 -25.39
N ALA A 18 24.02 20.92 -24.14
CA ALA A 18 24.75 21.55 -23.03
C ALA A 18 25.55 20.51 -22.24
N GLN A 19 26.58 20.96 -21.51
CA GLN A 19 27.64 20.11 -20.97
C GLN A 19 27.19 18.97 -20.03
N THR A 20 26.03 19.11 -19.38
CA THR A 20 25.53 18.11 -18.42
C THR A 20 24.02 17.86 -18.51
N PHE A 21 23.33 18.59 -19.37
CA PHE A 21 21.88 18.54 -19.54
C PHE A 21 21.51 19.05 -20.95
N GLY A 22 20.37 18.64 -21.50
CA GLY A 22 19.96 19.00 -22.84
C GLY A 22 20.64 18.20 -23.96
N ALA A 23 19.83 17.59 -24.83
CA ALA A 23 20.31 16.96 -26.06
C ALA A 23 19.30 17.08 -27.20
N GLU A 24 19.79 17.06 -28.43
CA GLU A 24 19.00 16.85 -29.63
C GLU A 24 18.93 15.35 -29.94
N VAL A 25 17.73 14.86 -30.27
CA VAL A 25 17.48 13.46 -30.58
C VAL A 25 16.99 13.33 -32.02
N THR A 26 17.62 12.42 -32.76
CA THR A 26 17.27 12.08 -34.14
C THR A 26 17.06 10.57 -34.27
N GLY A 27 16.33 10.13 -35.30
CA GLY A 27 16.06 8.70 -35.56
C GLY A 27 14.70 8.20 -35.09
N VAL A 28 13.93 9.00 -34.35
CA VAL A 28 12.54 8.67 -34.00
C VAL A 28 11.62 8.95 -35.18
N ASP A 29 10.87 7.94 -35.63
CA ASP A 29 9.84 8.08 -36.66
C ASP A 29 8.48 8.38 -36.03
N PHE A 30 8.09 9.65 -36.07
CA PHE A 30 6.81 10.14 -35.52
C PHE A 30 5.64 10.04 -36.51
N SER A 31 5.86 9.58 -37.75
CA SER A 31 4.78 9.39 -38.74
C SER A 31 3.88 8.19 -38.40
N LYS A 32 4.33 7.35 -37.46
CA LYS A 32 3.63 6.20 -36.89
C LYS A 32 3.70 6.27 -35.35
N PRO A 33 2.86 5.52 -34.63
CA PRO A 33 3.02 5.37 -33.19
C PRO A 33 4.45 4.93 -32.83
N VAL A 34 5.07 5.63 -31.88
CA VAL A 34 6.44 5.32 -31.42
C VAL A 34 6.45 3.96 -30.75
N GLU A 35 7.29 3.06 -31.24
CA GLU A 35 7.46 1.70 -30.73
C GLU A 35 8.14 1.72 -29.35
N GLN A 36 7.85 0.71 -28.51
CA GLN A 36 8.25 0.71 -27.10
C GLN A 36 9.77 0.74 -26.90
N ASP A 37 10.53 0.05 -27.75
CA ASP A 37 12.00 0.03 -27.74
C ASP A 37 12.60 1.40 -28.04
N VAL A 38 12.06 2.12 -29.02
CA VAL A 38 12.44 3.51 -29.32
C VAL A 38 12.06 4.44 -28.17
N PHE A 39 10.87 4.26 -27.61
CA PHE A 39 10.42 5.05 -26.45
C PHE A 39 11.29 4.82 -25.21
N ASP A 40 11.70 3.58 -24.93
CA ASP A 40 12.57 3.26 -23.79
C ASP A 40 13.93 3.97 -23.92
N GLU A 41 14.47 4.10 -25.14
CA GLU A 41 15.67 4.89 -25.41
C GLU A 41 15.45 6.40 -25.22
N VAL A 42 14.30 6.93 -25.66
CA VAL A 42 13.91 8.32 -25.41
C VAL A 42 13.77 8.58 -23.91
N LEU A 43 13.13 7.68 -23.17
CA LEU A 43 12.97 7.76 -21.72
C LEU A 43 14.33 7.74 -21.01
N LYS A 44 15.22 6.85 -21.42
CA LYS A 44 16.61 6.81 -20.94
C LYS A 44 17.35 8.11 -21.22
N ALA A 45 17.20 8.69 -22.41
CA ALA A 45 17.82 9.94 -22.78
C ALA A 45 17.28 11.12 -21.95
N ILE A 46 15.96 11.24 -21.75
CA ILE A 46 15.39 12.35 -20.96
C ILE A 46 15.79 12.26 -19.49
N ILE A 47 15.89 11.05 -18.93
CA ILE A 47 16.37 10.84 -17.55
C ILE A 47 17.81 11.36 -17.37
N HIS A 48 18.66 11.14 -18.38
CA HIS A 48 20.04 11.61 -18.36
C HIS A 48 20.11 13.13 -18.55
N TYR A 49 19.56 13.63 -19.67
CA TYR A 49 19.76 15.00 -20.12
C TYR A 49 18.76 16.00 -19.51
N GLY A 50 17.59 15.58 -19.03
CA GLY A 50 16.55 16.45 -18.47
C GLY A 50 15.78 17.30 -19.52
N VAL A 51 16.35 17.54 -20.69
CA VAL A 51 15.72 18.20 -21.84
C VAL A 51 16.11 17.48 -23.12
N LEU A 52 15.13 17.16 -23.97
CA LEU A 52 15.34 16.61 -25.31
C LEU A 52 14.67 17.49 -26.37
N VAL A 53 15.37 17.71 -27.47
CA VAL A 53 14.89 18.48 -28.63
C VAL A 53 14.76 17.53 -29.81
N PHE A 54 13.57 17.52 -30.43
CA PHE A 54 13.28 16.77 -31.64
C PHE A 54 12.95 17.77 -32.76
N ARG A 55 13.84 17.86 -33.74
CA ARG A 55 13.63 18.69 -34.93
C ARG A 55 12.73 17.97 -35.91
N HIS A 56 11.80 18.70 -36.52
CA HIS A 56 10.86 18.14 -37.51
C HIS A 56 10.11 16.89 -37.01
N ALA A 57 9.62 16.92 -35.76
CA ALA A 57 8.82 15.81 -35.25
C ALA A 57 7.48 15.67 -35.99
N GLU A 58 6.92 16.79 -36.49
CA GLU A 58 5.74 16.84 -37.38
C GLU A 58 4.49 16.09 -36.88
N LEU A 59 4.42 15.81 -35.57
CA LEU A 59 3.25 15.24 -34.91
C LEU A 59 2.03 16.15 -35.13
N ASP A 60 0.86 15.57 -35.45
CA ASP A 60 -0.41 16.28 -35.29
C ASP A 60 -0.86 16.30 -33.82
N ASP A 61 -2.03 16.88 -33.52
CA ASP A 61 -2.53 16.94 -32.13
C ASP A 61 -2.77 15.56 -31.52
N ALA A 62 -3.30 14.62 -32.30
CA ALA A 62 -3.64 13.28 -31.80
C ALA A 62 -2.37 12.47 -31.50
N HIS A 63 -1.39 12.52 -32.40
CA HIS A 63 -0.11 11.84 -32.22
C HIS A 63 0.72 12.52 -31.12
N HIS A 64 0.62 13.84 -30.93
CA HIS A 64 1.25 14.54 -29.81
C HIS A 64 0.70 14.07 -28.47
N VAL A 65 -0.63 13.98 -28.32
CA VAL A 65 -1.27 13.43 -27.12
C VAL A 65 -0.88 11.96 -26.91
N ALA A 66 -0.90 11.14 -27.98
CA ALA A 66 -0.56 9.72 -27.89
C ALA A 66 0.90 9.49 -27.46
N PHE A 67 1.84 10.27 -27.98
CA PHE A 67 3.24 10.18 -27.59
C PHE A 67 3.46 10.68 -26.16
N ALA A 68 2.83 11.80 -25.77
CA ALA A 68 2.88 12.28 -24.40
C ALA A 68 2.33 11.25 -23.39
N ALA A 69 1.25 10.55 -23.74
CA ALA A 69 0.64 9.53 -22.90
C ALA A 69 1.53 8.29 -22.67
N GLN A 70 2.60 8.08 -23.45
CA GLN A 70 3.59 7.04 -23.18
C GLN A 70 4.45 7.36 -21.94
N PHE A 71 4.60 8.64 -21.58
CA PHE A 71 5.31 9.06 -20.36
C PHE A 71 4.47 8.86 -19.08
N GLY A 72 3.14 8.99 -19.17
CA GLY A 72 2.25 8.85 -18.03
C GLY A 72 0.81 9.33 -18.29
N GLU A 73 0.00 9.36 -17.23
CA GLU A 73 -1.35 9.93 -17.25
C GLU A 73 -1.28 11.45 -17.47
N LEU A 74 -1.94 11.97 -18.50
CA LEU A 74 -1.87 13.40 -18.85
C LEU A 74 -2.79 14.26 -17.98
N ASP A 75 -2.33 15.46 -17.63
CA ASP A 75 -3.19 16.53 -17.11
C ASP A 75 -4.19 16.95 -18.20
N ASP A 76 -5.44 17.21 -17.82
CA ASP A 76 -6.46 17.75 -18.72
C ASP A 76 -7.00 19.11 -18.26
N ILE A 77 -7.56 19.87 -19.21
CA ILE A 77 -8.04 21.23 -18.95
C ILE A 77 -9.50 21.29 -18.46
N LYS A 78 -10.18 20.15 -18.28
CA LYS A 78 -11.61 20.12 -17.90
C LYS A 78 -11.91 20.91 -16.62
N PRO A 79 -11.06 20.91 -15.58
CA PRO A 79 -11.28 21.75 -14.40
C PRO A 79 -11.31 23.25 -14.73
N TYR A 80 -10.46 23.69 -15.67
CA TYR A 80 -10.44 25.08 -16.11
C TYR A 80 -11.63 25.43 -17.00
N ILE A 81 -12.09 24.48 -17.84
CA ILE A 81 -13.31 24.64 -18.64
C ILE A 81 -14.53 24.84 -17.71
N ALA A 82 -14.65 24.02 -16.66
CA ALA A 82 -15.69 24.17 -15.65
C ALA A 82 -15.66 25.53 -14.94
N MET A 83 -14.48 26.15 -14.81
CA MET A 83 -14.28 27.51 -14.28
C MET A 83 -14.44 28.62 -15.33
N GLY A 84 -14.91 28.28 -16.54
CA GLY A 84 -15.24 29.24 -17.61
C GLY A 84 -14.13 29.50 -18.63
N ARG A 85 -13.02 28.74 -18.62
CA ARG A 85 -12.01 28.80 -19.69
C ARG A 85 -12.58 28.17 -20.97
N LYS A 86 -12.44 28.84 -22.11
CA LYS A 86 -12.75 28.21 -23.41
C LYS A 86 -11.56 27.38 -23.87
N ASN A 87 -11.83 26.19 -24.41
CA ASN A 87 -10.81 25.39 -25.06
C ASN A 87 -10.76 25.73 -26.55
N ARG A 88 -9.61 26.18 -27.05
CA ARG A 88 -9.36 26.37 -28.49
C ARG A 88 -8.92 25.06 -29.16
N LEU A 89 -8.29 24.16 -28.40
CA LEU A 89 -7.64 22.96 -28.92
C LEU A 89 -8.62 21.77 -28.93
N PRO A 90 -8.42 20.79 -29.83
CA PRO A 90 -9.38 19.69 -30.02
C PRO A 90 -9.31 18.60 -28.94
N PHE A 91 -8.26 18.58 -28.12
CA PHE A 91 -8.05 17.62 -27.03
C PHE A 91 -7.98 18.35 -25.69
N ASP A 92 -8.57 17.78 -24.65
CA ASP A 92 -8.55 18.38 -23.31
C ASP A 92 -7.17 18.24 -22.65
N GLU A 93 -6.35 17.30 -23.11
CA GLU A 93 -4.98 17.05 -22.65
C GLU A 93 -3.96 18.07 -23.20
N LEU A 94 -4.37 18.93 -24.15
CA LEU A 94 -3.52 19.96 -24.73
C LEU A 94 -3.77 21.33 -24.08
N PHE A 95 -2.72 21.87 -23.47
CA PHE A 95 -2.71 23.22 -22.94
C PHE A 95 -2.27 24.21 -24.03
N ASP A 96 -3.15 25.18 -24.29
CA ASP A 96 -2.85 26.33 -25.16
C ASP A 96 -1.89 27.29 -24.44
N VAL A 97 -0.63 27.31 -24.90
CA VAL A 97 0.44 28.20 -24.45
C VAL A 97 0.89 29.16 -25.56
N SER A 98 -0.04 29.48 -26.46
CA SER A 98 0.15 30.43 -27.57
C SER A 98 0.00 31.90 -27.15
N ASN A 99 0.36 32.80 -28.08
CA ASN A 99 -0.02 34.21 -28.02
C ASN A 99 -1.32 34.51 -28.80
N LEU A 100 -2.24 33.54 -28.90
CA LEU A 100 -3.53 33.68 -29.58
C LEU A 100 -4.67 33.75 -28.57
N GLU A 101 -5.74 34.46 -28.90
CA GLU A 101 -7.01 34.45 -28.20
C GLU A 101 -7.89 33.26 -28.61
N ASP A 102 -9.03 33.07 -27.96
CA ASP A 102 -9.94 31.94 -28.23
C ASP A 102 -10.53 31.98 -29.66
N ASP A 103 -10.58 33.16 -30.29
CA ASP A 103 -11.01 33.37 -31.68
C ASP A 103 -9.84 33.32 -32.68
N GLY A 104 -8.61 33.06 -32.22
CA GLY A 104 -7.39 33.01 -33.03
C GLY A 104 -6.74 34.37 -33.31
N SER A 105 -7.29 35.48 -32.80
CA SER A 105 -6.63 36.79 -32.88
C SER A 105 -5.40 36.88 -31.96
N LEU A 106 -4.49 37.83 -32.22
CA LEU A 106 -3.29 37.99 -31.38
C LEU A 106 -3.64 38.58 -30.01
N VAL A 107 -3.05 38.01 -28.95
CA VAL A 107 -3.14 38.54 -27.59
C VAL A 107 -2.54 39.94 -27.56
N LYS A 108 -3.30 40.89 -26.99
CA LYS A 108 -2.88 42.29 -26.87
C LYS A 108 -2.08 42.55 -25.60
N ILE A 109 -1.06 43.39 -25.70
CA ILE A 109 -0.28 43.90 -24.57
C ILE A 109 -1.22 44.68 -23.65
N GLY A 110 -1.12 44.42 -22.34
CA GLY A 110 -2.01 45.04 -21.35
C GLY A 110 -3.34 44.30 -21.16
N SER A 111 -3.61 43.24 -21.92
CA SER A 111 -4.82 42.43 -21.75
C SER A 111 -4.72 41.52 -20.52
N ARG A 112 -5.88 41.05 -20.03
CA ARG A 112 -5.93 40.06 -18.94
C ARG A 112 -5.17 38.78 -19.31
N ARG A 113 -5.25 38.32 -20.57
CA ARG A 113 -4.57 37.10 -21.04
C ARG A 113 -3.05 37.26 -21.02
N GLU A 114 -2.56 38.41 -21.49
CA GLU A 114 -1.12 38.74 -21.46
C GLU A 114 -0.59 38.80 -20.02
N HIS A 115 -1.24 39.59 -19.14
CA HIS A 115 -0.84 39.69 -17.73
C HIS A 115 -0.82 38.34 -17.01
N MET A 116 -1.78 37.46 -17.29
CA MET A 116 -1.82 36.10 -16.72
C MET A 116 -0.75 35.17 -17.33
N GLY A 117 -0.36 35.41 -18.58
CA GLY A 117 0.66 34.65 -19.31
C GLY A 117 2.10 35.05 -18.98
N LEU A 118 2.33 36.28 -18.49
CA LEU A 118 3.66 36.76 -18.11
C LEU A 118 4.35 35.87 -17.06
N GLY A 119 3.60 35.13 -16.24
CA GLY A 119 4.18 34.12 -15.33
C GLY A 119 5.04 33.07 -16.03
N ASN A 120 4.80 32.80 -17.32
CA ASN A 120 5.59 31.85 -18.10
C ASN A 120 6.94 32.43 -18.55
N SER A 121 7.17 33.75 -18.40
CA SER A 121 8.39 34.43 -18.81
C SER A 121 9.49 34.46 -17.74
N ILE A 122 9.19 33.96 -16.55
CA ILE A 122 10.15 33.75 -15.46
C ILE A 122 10.35 32.25 -15.24
N PHE A 123 11.52 31.86 -14.72
CA PHE A 123 11.84 30.44 -14.54
C PHE A 123 10.84 29.75 -13.61
N HIS A 124 10.18 28.72 -14.12
CA HIS A 124 9.15 28.00 -13.41
C HIS A 124 9.18 26.50 -13.73
N VAL A 125 8.35 25.76 -13.02
CA VAL A 125 8.16 24.31 -13.17
C VAL A 125 6.68 24.08 -13.39
N ASP A 126 6.32 23.27 -14.38
CA ASP A 126 4.91 23.07 -14.71
C ASP A 126 4.16 22.43 -13.55
N SER A 127 2.96 22.96 -13.30
CA SER A 127 2.05 22.43 -12.28
C SER A 127 2.66 22.33 -10.87
N SER A 128 3.74 23.07 -10.56
CA SER A 128 4.38 23.00 -9.23
C SER A 128 3.48 23.51 -8.09
N PHE A 129 2.36 24.16 -8.42
CA PHE A 129 1.34 24.64 -7.49
C PHE A 129 0.21 23.63 -7.28
N ASN A 130 0.26 22.46 -7.94
CA ASN A 130 -0.68 21.36 -7.73
C ASN A 130 -0.14 20.37 -6.68
N PRO A 131 -1.00 19.70 -5.90
CA PRO A 131 -0.55 18.66 -4.96
C PRO A 131 0.18 17.49 -5.62
N ARG A 132 -0.26 17.11 -6.84
CA ARG A 132 0.45 16.17 -7.71
C ARG A 132 1.31 16.97 -8.67
N ARG A 133 2.62 16.73 -8.65
CA ARG A 133 3.57 17.41 -9.53
C ARG A 133 3.50 16.88 -10.97
N ALA A 134 3.94 17.70 -11.92
CA ALA A 134 4.22 17.24 -13.28
C ALA A 134 5.50 16.39 -13.33
N GLY A 135 5.54 15.40 -14.22
CA GLY A 135 6.75 14.64 -14.54
C GLY A 135 7.45 15.28 -15.73
N TYR A 136 7.03 14.91 -16.93
CA TYR A 136 7.49 15.39 -18.22
C TYR A 136 6.46 16.30 -18.89
N SER A 137 6.97 17.33 -19.56
CA SER A 137 6.17 18.21 -20.42
C SER A 137 6.69 18.13 -21.85
N LEU A 138 5.76 18.09 -22.80
CA LEU A 138 6.00 18.00 -24.24
C LEU A 138 5.38 19.22 -24.93
N LEU A 139 6.23 20.12 -25.41
CA LEU A 139 5.82 21.35 -26.09
C LEU A 139 6.09 21.24 -27.59
N ARG A 140 5.03 21.38 -28.38
CA ARG A 140 5.09 21.33 -29.84
C ARG A 140 4.87 22.72 -30.42
N ALA A 141 5.72 23.10 -31.37
CA ALA A 141 5.56 24.30 -32.18
C ALA A 141 4.55 24.04 -33.30
N HIS A 142 3.31 24.52 -33.16
CA HIS A 142 2.31 24.40 -34.23
C HIS A 142 2.49 25.51 -35.29
N GLN A 143 2.78 26.73 -34.84
CA GLN A 143 3.08 27.88 -35.68
C GLN A 143 4.13 28.74 -34.98
N LEU A 144 5.13 29.20 -35.73
CA LEU A 144 6.22 30.05 -35.20
C LEU A 144 6.23 31.41 -35.88
N PRO A 145 6.72 32.45 -35.18
CA PRO A 145 7.04 33.71 -35.82
C PRO A 145 8.21 33.54 -36.82
N PRO A 146 8.39 34.47 -37.76
CA PRO A 146 9.55 34.44 -38.65
C PRO A 146 10.88 34.42 -37.86
N PRO A 147 11.93 33.74 -38.36
CA PRO A 147 13.24 33.71 -37.70
C PRO A 147 13.75 35.11 -37.30
N GLY A 148 14.43 35.19 -36.16
CA GLY A 148 14.96 36.45 -35.62
C GLY A 148 13.99 37.28 -34.76
N HIS A 149 12.76 36.80 -34.53
CA HIS A 149 11.77 37.51 -33.70
C HIS A 149 11.67 36.99 -32.25
N GLY A 150 12.57 36.11 -31.82
CA GLY A 150 12.61 35.55 -30.45
C GLY A 150 11.58 34.44 -30.21
N GLY A 151 11.27 34.18 -28.93
CA GLY A 151 10.31 33.13 -28.54
C GLY A 151 10.92 31.74 -28.34
N ASN A 152 12.24 31.66 -28.13
CA ASN A 152 12.96 30.50 -27.61
C ASN A 152 12.37 30.00 -26.28
N THR A 153 12.78 28.81 -25.85
CA THR A 153 12.50 28.31 -24.50
C THR A 153 13.80 28.11 -23.76
N ASP A 154 13.97 28.77 -22.63
CA ASP A 154 15.15 28.59 -21.78
C ASP A 154 14.87 27.51 -20.73
N PHE A 155 15.87 26.68 -20.45
CA PHE A 155 15.85 25.64 -19.43
C PHE A 155 17.01 25.82 -18.47
N ALA A 156 16.81 25.55 -17.17
CA ALA A 156 17.85 25.63 -16.15
C ALA A 156 17.97 24.31 -15.39
N ASP A 157 19.17 23.70 -15.36
CA ASP A 157 19.41 22.39 -14.71
C ASP A 157 19.61 22.52 -13.19
N THR A 158 18.57 22.18 -12.44
CA THR A 158 18.59 22.31 -10.98
C THR A 158 19.39 21.19 -10.31
N ARG A 159 19.75 20.12 -11.03
CA ARG A 159 20.64 19.04 -10.57
C ARG A 159 22.09 19.51 -10.51
N THR A 160 22.63 20.00 -11.64
CA THR A 160 24.00 20.54 -11.66
C THR A 160 24.11 21.79 -10.79
N ALA A 161 23.08 22.63 -10.74
CA ALA A 161 23.05 23.76 -9.80
C ALA A 161 23.14 23.30 -8.33
N TYR A 162 22.53 22.18 -7.95
CA TYR A 162 22.68 21.61 -6.61
C TYR A 162 24.10 21.08 -6.36
N ASP A 163 24.66 20.35 -7.33
CA ASP A 163 26.00 19.75 -7.24
C ASP A 163 27.08 20.83 -6.99
N GLU A 164 26.87 22.05 -7.51
CA GLU A 164 27.76 23.20 -7.39
C GLU A 164 27.31 24.25 -6.36
N LEU A 165 26.25 23.96 -5.57
CA LEU A 165 25.79 24.85 -4.50
C LEU A 165 26.88 24.98 -3.42
N PRO A 166 27.16 26.19 -2.89
CA PRO A 166 28.08 26.38 -1.76
C PRO A 166 27.75 25.44 -0.60
N GLU A 167 28.78 24.87 0.04
CA GLU A 167 28.63 23.87 1.10
C GLU A 167 27.76 24.36 2.26
N GLU A 168 27.92 25.62 2.67
CA GLU A 168 27.12 26.26 3.71
C GLU A 168 25.61 26.22 3.38
N ILE A 169 25.24 26.61 2.15
CA ILE A 169 23.83 26.61 1.72
C ILE A 169 23.33 25.17 1.61
N ARG A 170 24.15 24.25 1.09
CA ARG A 170 23.78 22.84 1.00
C ARG A 170 23.50 22.23 2.37
N ALA A 171 24.35 22.55 3.36
CA ALA A 171 24.17 22.13 4.74
C ALA A 171 22.90 22.73 5.34
N GLU A 172 22.65 24.03 5.13
CA GLU A 172 21.42 24.71 5.57
C GLU A 172 20.17 24.01 5.02
N LEU A 173 20.15 23.71 3.70
CA LEU A 173 19.01 23.03 3.08
C LEU A 173 18.82 21.59 3.60
N GLN A 174 19.91 20.87 3.85
CA GLN A 174 19.88 19.49 4.38
C GLN A 174 19.44 19.43 5.84
N GLU A 175 19.92 20.36 6.68
CA GLU A 175 19.60 20.41 8.10
C GLU A 175 18.14 20.79 8.33
N ASN A 176 17.61 21.72 7.53
CA ASN A 176 16.27 22.24 7.71
C ASN A 176 15.16 21.46 6.99
N ASP A 177 15.51 20.69 5.96
CA ASP A 177 14.59 19.92 5.12
C ASP A 177 13.33 20.74 4.74
N TYR A 178 13.57 21.92 4.13
CA TYR A 178 12.51 22.90 3.84
C TYR A 178 11.44 22.37 2.88
N ILE A 179 10.21 22.82 3.12
CA ILE A 179 9.09 22.69 2.19
C ILE A 179 8.87 24.04 1.50
N GLY A 180 8.81 24.02 0.17
CA GLY A 180 8.43 25.17 -0.65
C GLY A 180 6.93 25.22 -0.87
N ALA A 181 6.31 26.36 -0.55
CA ALA A 181 4.90 26.63 -0.84
C ALA A 181 4.79 27.38 -2.19
N HIS A 182 4.30 26.70 -3.22
CA HIS A 182 4.20 27.18 -4.59
C HIS A 182 2.80 27.71 -4.92
N SER A 183 2.73 28.90 -5.52
CA SER A 183 1.48 29.53 -5.96
C SER A 183 1.59 30.06 -7.39
N LEU A 184 0.64 29.66 -8.23
CA LEU A 184 0.48 30.20 -9.59
C LEU A 184 0.21 31.71 -9.55
N MET A 185 -0.67 32.17 -8.66
CA MET A 185 -1.00 33.59 -8.58
C MET A 185 0.18 34.42 -8.05
N HIS A 186 1.01 33.88 -7.15
CA HIS A 186 2.23 34.55 -6.73
C HIS A 186 3.15 34.84 -7.92
N SER A 187 3.49 33.82 -8.70
CA SER A 187 4.36 33.99 -9.88
C SER A 187 3.78 34.94 -10.93
N ARG A 188 2.46 34.88 -11.18
CA ARG A 188 1.78 35.79 -12.12
C ARG A 188 1.84 37.24 -11.63
N LYS A 189 1.56 37.48 -10.34
CA LYS A 189 1.68 38.81 -9.72
C LYS A 189 3.12 39.31 -9.75
N LYS A 190 4.11 38.43 -9.54
CA LYS A 190 5.54 38.76 -9.60
C LYS A 190 6.01 39.15 -11.01
N ALA A 191 5.50 38.47 -12.05
CA ALA A 191 5.88 38.73 -13.44
C ALA A 191 5.13 39.92 -14.07
N ALA A 192 3.89 40.18 -13.67
CA ALA A 192 3.07 41.25 -14.23
C ALA A 192 3.54 42.65 -13.77
N PRO A 193 3.20 43.73 -14.51
CA PRO A 193 3.40 45.10 -14.05
C PRO A 193 2.79 45.33 -12.67
N LYS A 194 3.48 46.07 -11.80
CA LYS A 194 3.04 46.32 -10.41
C LYS A 194 1.65 46.97 -10.32
N ASP A 195 1.29 47.76 -11.32
CA ASP A 195 0.02 48.47 -11.47
C ASP A 195 -1.03 47.67 -12.27
N SER A 196 -0.77 46.38 -12.55
CA SER A 196 -1.68 45.47 -13.25
C SER A 196 -3.11 45.56 -12.70
N PRO A 197 -4.11 45.96 -13.51
CA PRO A 197 -5.49 46.10 -13.04
C PRO A 197 -6.13 44.75 -12.70
N TYR A 198 -5.49 43.63 -13.05
CA TYR A 198 -6.00 42.27 -12.86
C TYR A 198 -5.34 41.51 -11.70
N LEU A 199 -4.15 41.92 -11.28
CA LEU A 199 -3.31 41.15 -10.34
C LEU A 199 -2.83 41.96 -9.12
N LYS A 200 -2.91 43.30 -9.15
CA LYS A 200 -2.42 44.15 -8.05
C LYS A 200 -3.07 43.81 -6.70
N ASP A 201 -4.38 43.52 -6.72
CA ASP A 201 -5.19 43.26 -5.52
C ASP A 201 -5.31 41.74 -5.20
N VAL A 202 -4.61 40.87 -5.93
CA VAL A 202 -4.63 39.43 -5.67
C VAL A 202 -3.71 39.10 -4.50
N GLU A 203 -4.25 38.50 -3.44
CA GLU A 203 -3.48 38.02 -2.30
C GLU A 203 -3.22 36.51 -2.42
N PRO A 204 -1.98 36.06 -2.68
CA PRO A 204 -1.70 34.64 -2.88
C PRO A 204 -2.05 33.75 -1.67
N ASN A 205 -2.05 34.30 -0.45
CA ASN A 205 -2.41 33.57 0.77
C ASN A 205 -3.89 33.16 0.83
N ASP A 206 -4.76 33.79 0.04
CA ASP A 206 -6.19 33.44 -0.02
C ASP A 206 -6.45 32.22 -0.92
N LEU A 207 -5.40 31.67 -1.53
CA LEU A 207 -5.46 30.57 -2.49
C LEU A 207 -4.60 29.38 -2.03
N PRO A 208 -4.93 28.15 -2.47
CA PRO A 208 -4.17 26.98 -2.09
C PRO A 208 -2.74 27.00 -2.65
N PHE A 209 -1.80 26.44 -1.89
CA PHE A 209 -0.42 26.24 -2.30
C PHE A 209 -0.15 24.76 -2.62
N GLY A 210 0.61 24.51 -3.68
CA GLY A 210 1.31 23.24 -3.87
C GLY A 210 2.52 23.20 -2.93
N ARG A 211 2.70 22.12 -2.17
CA ARG A 211 3.79 22.01 -1.19
C ARG A 211 4.72 20.87 -1.60
N HIS A 212 5.97 21.22 -1.82
CA HIS A 212 7.00 20.28 -2.28
C HIS A 212 8.29 20.55 -1.54
N SER A 213 9.02 19.49 -1.19
CA SER A 213 10.31 19.65 -0.54
C SER A 213 11.32 20.29 -1.48
N ILE A 214 12.11 21.22 -0.96
CA ILE A 214 13.10 21.97 -1.75
C ILE A 214 14.22 21.03 -2.20
N LEU A 215 14.70 20.14 -1.32
CA LEU A 215 15.66 19.11 -1.68
C LEU A 215 14.94 17.80 -2.02
N GLN A 216 15.26 17.27 -3.19
CA GLN A 216 14.72 16.00 -3.66
C GLN A 216 15.83 15.15 -4.27
N THR A 217 15.59 13.86 -4.34
CA THR A 217 16.37 12.98 -5.21
C THR A 217 15.56 12.78 -6.50
N HIS A 218 16.20 13.01 -7.64
CA HIS A 218 15.63 12.72 -8.95
C HIS A 218 15.52 11.22 -9.14
N GLY A 219 14.34 10.66 -8.88
CA GLY A 219 14.10 9.22 -8.75
C GLY A 219 14.72 8.36 -9.87
N PRO A 220 14.53 8.67 -11.17
CA PRO A 220 15.08 7.85 -12.24
C PRO A 220 16.61 7.81 -12.32
N SER A 221 17.30 8.88 -11.92
CA SER A 221 18.79 8.94 -11.99
C SER A 221 19.49 8.83 -10.62
N GLY A 222 18.74 8.94 -9.52
CA GLY A 222 19.28 9.00 -8.17
C GLY A 222 20.08 10.28 -7.84
N ARG A 223 20.10 11.28 -8.74
CA ARG A 223 20.84 12.54 -8.54
C ARG A 223 20.06 13.47 -7.60
N PRO A 224 20.70 14.09 -6.60
CA PRO A 224 20.08 15.19 -5.87
C PRO A 224 19.67 16.34 -6.79
N THR A 225 18.59 17.03 -6.45
CA THR A 225 18.06 18.17 -7.20
C THR A 225 17.39 19.17 -6.26
N MET A 226 17.38 20.44 -6.68
CA MET A 226 16.56 21.47 -6.06
C MET A 226 15.24 21.61 -6.81
N TYR A 227 14.12 21.41 -6.12
CA TYR A 227 12.79 21.65 -6.67
C TYR A 227 12.34 23.07 -6.35
N ILE A 228 12.84 24.01 -7.15
CA ILE A 228 12.62 25.45 -7.00
C ILE A 228 11.99 26.03 -8.26
N ALA A 229 11.25 27.12 -8.10
CA ALA A 229 10.59 27.85 -9.19
C ALA A 229 10.18 29.24 -8.68
N HIS A 230 9.94 30.20 -9.58
CA HIS A 230 9.32 31.47 -9.19
C HIS A 230 7.86 31.35 -8.70
N HIS A 231 7.29 30.14 -8.72
CA HIS A 231 6.06 29.83 -7.99
C HIS A 231 6.26 29.85 -6.46
N LEU A 232 7.49 29.65 -5.95
CA LEU A 232 7.79 29.67 -4.51
C LEU A 232 7.40 31.01 -3.89
N HIS A 233 6.36 30.97 -3.07
CA HIS A 233 5.87 32.11 -2.31
C HIS A 233 6.59 32.22 -0.96
N HIS A 234 6.87 31.11 -0.31
CA HIS A 234 7.62 31.05 0.94
C HIS A 234 8.12 29.64 1.24
N LEU A 235 8.99 29.54 2.25
CA LEU A 235 9.45 28.29 2.82
C LEU A 235 8.71 27.98 4.12
N GLU A 236 8.53 26.70 4.39
CA GLU A 236 8.00 26.15 5.63
C GLU A 236 8.98 25.10 6.18
N TYR A 237 9.05 24.95 7.50
CA TYR A 237 9.83 23.90 8.15
C TYR A 237 9.04 22.60 8.16
N LYS A 238 9.60 21.52 7.61
CA LYS A 238 8.96 20.19 7.64
C LYS A 238 8.74 19.69 9.07
N THR A 239 9.68 20.01 9.97
CA THR A 239 9.54 19.82 11.41
C THR A 239 9.41 21.19 12.07
N PRO A 240 8.29 21.51 12.76
CA PRO A 240 8.12 22.79 13.44
C PRO A 240 9.26 23.07 14.42
N ARG A 241 9.76 24.30 14.44
CA ARG A 241 10.78 24.81 15.37
C ARG A 241 10.17 25.46 16.61
N SER A 242 8.99 26.05 16.47
CA SER A 242 8.27 26.67 17.58
C SER A 242 7.36 25.65 18.26
N SER A 243 7.54 25.45 19.56
CA SER A 243 6.66 24.61 20.38
C SER A 243 5.21 25.11 20.45
N SER A 244 4.97 26.38 20.09
CA SER A 244 3.66 27.02 20.02
C SER A 244 2.96 26.85 18.66
N PHE A 245 3.63 26.32 17.64
CA PHE A 245 3.01 26.13 16.34
C PHE A 245 2.03 24.97 16.37
N VAL A 246 0.77 25.24 15.98
CA VAL A 246 -0.28 24.25 15.85
C VAL A 246 -0.67 24.15 14.37
N PRO A 247 -0.41 23.02 13.70
CA PRO A 247 -0.78 22.81 12.30
C PRO A 247 -2.28 23.00 12.07
N THR A 248 -2.63 23.62 10.93
CA THR A 248 -4.01 23.73 10.43
C THR A 248 -4.12 23.17 9.02
N SER A 249 -5.33 22.98 8.50
CA SER A 249 -5.53 22.54 7.12
C SER A 249 -5.01 23.55 6.08
N GLN A 250 -5.00 24.85 6.40
CA GLN A 250 -4.47 25.91 5.51
C GLN A 250 -2.96 26.11 5.67
N GLN A 251 -2.45 25.94 6.89
CA GLN A 251 -1.03 26.05 7.24
C GLN A 251 -0.57 24.81 8.01
N PRO A 252 -0.25 23.70 7.31
CA PRO A 252 0.17 22.45 7.93
C PRO A 252 1.60 22.49 8.49
N TYR A 253 2.43 23.44 8.05
CA TYR A 253 3.82 23.57 8.45
C TYR A 253 4.14 24.98 8.93
N GLU A 254 5.11 25.10 9.84
CA GLU A 254 5.53 26.39 10.38
C GLU A 254 6.27 27.18 9.30
N ARG A 255 5.84 28.42 9.05
CA ARG A 255 6.47 29.28 8.03
C ARG A 255 7.86 29.72 8.50
N VAL A 256 8.85 29.63 7.61
CA VAL A 256 10.15 30.27 7.83
C VAL A 256 9.92 31.79 7.91
N PRO A 257 10.56 32.52 8.85
CA PRO A 257 10.43 33.97 8.93
C PRO A 257 10.59 34.63 7.56
N GLU A 258 9.65 35.51 7.19
CA GLU A 258 9.45 35.96 5.80
C GLU A 258 10.73 36.53 5.16
N GLN A 259 11.49 37.33 5.90
CA GLN A 259 12.77 37.87 5.43
C GLN A 259 13.76 36.75 5.11
N GLN A 260 14.00 35.84 6.06
CA GLN A 260 14.91 34.71 5.89
C GLN A 260 14.50 33.80 4.73
N GLY A 261 13.21 33.44 4.67
CA GLY A 261 12.68 32.58 3.61
C GLY A 261 12.80 33.22 2.23
N THR A 262 12.51 34.51 2.10
CA THR A 262 12.60 35.25 0.83
C THR A 262 14.04 35.37 0.36
N GLU A 263 14.97 35.77 1.24
CA GLU A 263 16.40 35.88 0.92
C GLU A 263 16.97 34.52 0.47
N LEU A 264 16.58 33.42 1.12
CA LEU A 264 17.03 32.09 0.70
C LEU A 264 16.44 31.69 -0.66
N ILE A 265 15.14 31.90 -0.90
CA ILE A 265 14.51 31.61 -2.19
C ILE A 265 15.21 32.37 -3.33
N GLU A 266 15.47 33.67 -3.14
CA GLU A 266 16.14 34.50 -4.15
C GLU A 266 17.56 34.01 -4.43
N ARG A 267 18.34 33.71 -3.38
CA ARG A 267 19.70 33.14 -3.53
C ARG A 267 19.70 31.83 -4.32
N LEU A 268 18.74 30.93 -4.07
CA LEU A 268 18.65 29.65 -4.77
C LEU A 268 18.27 29.83 -6.25
N LEU A 269 17.30 30.72 -6.53
CA LEU A 269 16.88 31.02 -7.90
C LEU A 269 18.00 31.72 -8.68
N ASP A 270 18.66 32.71 -8.09
CA ASP A 270 19.79 33.42 -8.71
C ASP A 270 20.95 32.47 -9.01
N HIS A 271 21.25 31.54 -8.10
CA HIS A 271 22.25 30.51 -8.34
C HIS A 271 21.86 29.57 -9.48
N ALA A 272 20.66 29.01 -9.43
CA ALA A 272 20.21 28.00 -10.41
C ALA A 272 19.96 28.58 -11.81
N THR A 273 19.91 29.91 -11.97
CA THR A 273 19.66 30.58 -13.25
C THR A 273 20.89 31.27 -13.84
N GLN A 274 22.08 31.02 -13.29
CA GLN A 274 23.35 31.43 -13.91
C GLN A 274 23.52 30.78 -15.29
N ASP A 275 24.11 31.52 -16.24
CA ASP A 275 24.26 31.09 -17.65
C ASP A 275 24.86 29.69 -17.82
N LYS A 276 25.77 29.27 -16.93
CA LYS A 276 26.39 27.93 -16.97
C LYS A 276 25.42 26.77 -16.71
N TYR A 277 24.26 27.04 -16.11
CA TYR A 277 23.20 26.05 -15.89
C TYR A 277 22.04 26.23 -16.85
N VAL A 278 22.10 27.19 -17.78
CA VAL A 278 20.98 27.56 -18.66
C VAL A 278 21.25 27.13 -20.10
N LEU A 279 20.27 26.47 -20.70
CA LEU A 279 20.24 26.11 -22.12
C LEU A 279 19.08 26.86 -22.78
N SER A 280 19.39 27.64 -23.80
CA SER A 280 18.37 28.28 -24.63
C SER A 280 18.09 27.44 -25.87
N VAL A 281 16.84 27.00 -26.04
CA VAL A 281 16.40 26.23 -27.21
C VAL A 281 15.63 27.14 -28.16
N GLU A 282 16.26 27.47 -29.28
CA GLU A 282 15.61 28.15 -30.38
C GLU A 282 14.71 27.19 -31.17
N TRP A 283 13.47 27.63 -31.46
CA TRP A 283 12.54 26.91 -32.32
C TRP A 283 12.88 27.21 -33.78
N GLN A 284 13.11 26.17 -34.58
CA GLN A 284 13.57 26.34 -35.96
C GLN A 284 12.43 26.16 -36.95
N ASN A 285 11.53 25.19 -36.69
CA ASN A 285 10.47 24.84 -37.62
C ASN A 285 9.13 24.60 -36.90
N PRO A 286 7.99 24.95 -37.53
CA PRO A 286 6.72 24.32 -37.18
C PRO A 286 6.86 22.80 -37.23
N GLY A 287 6.39 22.11 -36.20
CA GLY A 287 6.57 20.68 -36.00
C GLY A 287 7.74 20.29 -35.10
N ASP A 288 8.62 21.22 -34.71
CA ASP A 288 9.61 20.96 -33.66
C ASP A 288 8.92 20.61 -32.33
N LEU A 289 9.51 19.68 -31.58
CA LEU A 289 9.04 19.21 -30.28
C LEU A 289 10.18 19.33 -29.25
N VAL A 290 9.87 19.86 -28.08
CA VAL A 290 10.79 19.85 -26.93
C VAL A 290 10.13 19.11 -25.78
N VAL A 291 10.88 18.21 -25.16
CA VAL A 291 10.47 17.41 -24.00
C VAL A 291 11.38 17.74 -22.84
N TRP A 292 10.84 18.00 -21.65
CA TRP A 292 11.65 18.23 -20.46
C TRP A 292 11.08 17.55 -19.22
N ASP A 293 11.94 17.27 -18.26
CA ASP A 293 11.62 16.72 -16.96
C ASP A 293 11.46 17.86 -15.92
N ASN A 294 10.22 18.11 -15.52
CA ASN A 294 9.84 19.12 -14.52
C ASN A 294 10.41 18.84 -13.12
N THR A 295 10.93 17.63 -12.86
CA THR A 295 11.61 17.29 -11.60
C THR A 295 13.12 17.57 -11.63
N ALA A 296 13.67 17.86 -12.82
CA ALA A 296 15.10 18.08 -13.04
C ALA A 296 15.46 19.49 -13.52
N VAL A 297 14.52 20.20 -14.15
CA VAL A 297 14.78 21.52 -14.73
C VAL A 297 13.69 22.54 -14.44
N MET A 298 14.06 23.81 -14.36
CA MET A 298 13.14 24.94 -14.55
C MET A 298 13.11 25.35 -16.02
N HIS A 299 12.08 26.06 -16.44
CA HIS A 299 12.00 26.61 -17.79
C HIS A 299 11.29 27.97 -17.83
N ARG A 300 11.49 28.72 -18.91
CA ARG A 300 10.73 29.95 -19.22
C ARG A 300 10.60 30.17 -20.72
N ALA A 301 9.53 30.86 -21.11
CA ALA A 301 9.36 31.36 -22.46
C ALA A 301 10.24 32.61 -22.66
N GLY A 302 11.10 32.55 -23.67
CA GLY A 302 11.89 33.67 -24.13
C GLY A 302 11.02 34.78 -24.70
N GLN A 303 11.43 36.02 -24.46
CA GLN A 303 10.77 37.20 -25.02
C GLN A 303 11.10 37.34 -26.51
N GLY A 304 10.34 38.17 -27.21
CA GLY A 304 10.56 38.39 -28.62
C GLY A 304 9.75 39.53 -29.19
N THR A 305 10.18 40.05 -30.33
CA THR A 305 9.51 41.14 -31.06
C THR A 305 8.25 40.67 -31.79
N PHE A 306 7.89 39.38 -31.67
CA PHE A 306 6.72 38.77 -32.30
C PHE A 306 5.38 39.16 -31.66
N GLN A 307 5.38 39.63 -30.41
CA GLN A 307 4.17 40.03 -29.71
C GLN A 307 3.37 41.06 -30.52
N GLU A 308 2.05 40.86 -30.62
CA GLU A 308 1.11 41.62 -31.47
C GLU A 308 1.41 41.69 -32.99
N LYS A 309 2.49 41.05 -33.47
CA LYS A 309 2.89 41.08 -34.89
C LYS A 309 2.75 39.74 -35.60
N TYR A 310 3.11 38.66 -34.93
CA TYR A 310 3.13 37.31 -35.50
C TYR A 310 2.51 36.29 -34.54
N ALA A 311 1.81 35.32 -35.10
CA ALA A 311 1.29 34.19 -34.34
C ALA A 311 2.40 33.24 -33.91
N ARG A 312 2.34 32.81 -32.66
CA ARG A 312 3.15 31.77 -32.04
C ARG A 312 2.19 30.80 -31.36
N ASP A 313 1.75 29.77 -32.11
CA ASP A 313 0.87 28.71 -31.62
C ASP A 313 1.71 27.56 -31.07
N MET A 314 1.67 27.40 -29.74
CA MET A 314 2.43 26.40 -29.01
C MET A 314 1.46 25.58 -28.17
N ARG A 315 1.61 24.26 -28.22
CA ARG A 315 0.69 23.32 -27.57
C ARG A 315 1.48 22.42 -26.66
N ARG A 316 1.04 22.27 -25.40
CA ARG A 316 1.74 21.49 -24.39
C ARG A 316 0.87 20.34 -23.90
N ALA A 317 1.43 19.14 -23.87
CA ALA A 317 0.90 18.04 -23.06
C ALA A 317 1.84 17.83 -21.86
N THR A 318 1.29 17.57 -20.69
CA THR A 318 2.08 17.37 -19.46
C THR A 318 1.55 16.15 -18.76
N ASP A 319 2.43 15.22 -18.38
CA ASP A 319 2.02 14.09 -17.56
C ASP A 319 1.99 14.49 -16.07
N ALA A 320 1.11 13.83 -15.35
CA ALA A 320 1.04 13.91 -13.90
C ALA A 320 1.96 12.81 -13.35
N ALA A 321 3.05 13.20 -12.70
CA ALA A 321 4.08 12.26 -12.23
C ALA A 321 3.45 11.06 -11.50
N THR A 322 3.87 9.84 -11.84
CA THR A 322 3.42 8.63 -11.16
C THR A 322 3.80 8.68 -9.68
N MET A 323 2.87 8.22 -8.83
CA MET A 323 3.03 8.14 -7.37
C MET A 323 4.29 7.38 -6.90
N SER A 324 4.98 6.64 -7.78
CA SER A 324 6.25 5.97 -7.46
C SER A 324 7.41 6.94 -7.20
N PHE A 325 7.32 8.20 -7.65
CA PHE A 325 8.43 9.15 -7.52
C PHE A 325 8.31 10.09 -6.29
N LEU A 326 7.27 9.97 -5.46
CA LEU A 326 7.15 10.72 -4.19
C LEU A 326 7.84 10.04 -3.00
N LEU A 327 8.46 8.87 -3.20
CA LEU A 327 9.02 8.03 -2.14
C LEU A 327 10.48 8.33 -1.76
N ASP A 328 11.09 9.42 -2.24
CA ASP A 328 12.47 9.77 -1.89
C ASP A 328 12.58 10.78 -0.73
N GLN A 329 11.56 10.85 0.13
CA GLN A 329 11.50 11.74 1.30
C GLN A 329 11.61 11.02 2.66
N CYS A 330 12.00 9.75 2.67
CA CYS A 330 12.45 9.06 3.88
C CYS A 330 13.89 8.60 3.71
N SER A 331 14.76 9.02 4.64
CA SER A 331 16.19 8.74 4.68
C SER A 331 16.53 7.27 4.38
N ARG A 332 17.72 7.06 3.82
CA ARG A 332 18.40 5.77 3.60
C ARG A 332 18.56 5.00 4.92
N ARG A 333 17.48 4.38 5.38
CA ARG A 333 17.41 3.26 6.32
C ARG A 333 16.09 2.48 6.23
N ALA A 334 15.19 2.85 5.33
CA ALA A 334 13.94 2.14 5.11
C ALA A 334 13.61 2.08 3.60
N VAL A 335 14.32 1.24 2.84
CA VAL A 335 13.90 0.88 1.47
C VAL A 335 13.98 -0.63 1.29
N SER A 336 13.04 -1.28 1.95
CA SER A 336 12.27 -2.37 1.39
C SER A 336 10.87 -2.18 1.99
N HIS A 337 9.84 -2.17 1.15
CA HIS A 337 8.44 -1.80 1.45
C HIS A 337 8.16 -0.31 1.54
N LEU A 338 7.93 0.28 0.38
CA LEU A 338 6.73 1.07 0.13
C LEU A 338 6.57 1.14 -1.39
N ILE A 339 6.06 0.07 -1.98
CA ILE A 339 5.27 0.17 -3.21
C ILE A 339 3.88 -0.30 -2.78
N ALA A 340 2.89 0.58 -3.02
CA ALA A 340 1.48 0.55 -2.61
C ALA A 340 1.24 1.07 -1.18
N CYS A 341 0.45 2.10 -0.91
CA CYS A 341 -0.41 2.96 -1.74
C CYS A 341 -0.81 4.19 -0.90
N SER A 342 -0.93 5.40 -1.48
CA SER A 342 -1.71 6.50 -0.87
C SER A 342 -2.09 7.59 -1.89
N LYS A 343 -3.17 7.34 -2.65
CA LYS A 343 -4.34 8.24 -2.72
C LYS A 343 -5.35 7.62 -1.73
N LYS A 344 -6.18 8.31 -0.95
CA LYS A 344 -6.37 9.71 -0.53
C LYS A 344 -7.52 9.61 0.51
N GLN A 345 -7.61 10.56 1.44
CA GLN A 345 -8.84 11.28 1.82
C GLN A 345 -8.50 12.17 3.03
N GLY A 346 -8.93 13.42 3.12
CA GLY A 346 -10.23 13.93 2.71
C GLY A 346 -11.16 13.93 3.92
N HIS A 347 -10.97 14.87 4.86
CA HIS A 347 -11.94 15.15 5.91
C HIS A 347 -12.83 16.34 5.49
N CYS A 348 -14.15 16.12 5.61
CA CYS A 348 -15.21 17.10 5.45
C CYS A 348 -15.43 17.86 6.77
N LEU A 349 -15.59 19.19 6.69
CA LEU A 349 -16.00 20.05 7.80
C LEU A 349 -17.43 20.55 7.56
N GLN A 350 -18.33 20.31 8.52
CA GLN A 350 -19.70 20.85 8.57
C GLN A 350 -19.69 22.39 8.61
N ILE A 351 -20.49 23.05 7.76
CA ILE A 351 -20.78 24.48 7.87
C ILE A 351 -22.25 24.69 8.21
N TYR A 352 -22.47 25.40 9.32
CA TYR A 352 -23.74 25.98 9.75
C TYR A 352 -24.31 26.90 8.65
N VAL A 353 -25.47 26.56 8.10
CA VAL A 353 -26.23 27.48 7.22
C VAL A 353 -27.08 28.41 8.07
N SER A 354 -26.61 29.64 8.25
CA SER A 354 -27.43 30.75 8.74
C SER A 354 -28.47 31.14 7.67
N ARG A 355 -29.74 31.13 8.07
CA ARG A 355 -30.92 31.53 7.28
C ARG A 355 -30.72 32.88 6.56
N PRO A 356 -31.00 33.00 5.26
CA PRO A 356 -31.36 34.27 4.66
C PRO A 356 -32.84 34.56 4.91
N ARG A 357 -33.15 35.82 5.23
CA ARG A 357 -34.50 36.33 5.40
C ARG A 357 -35.30 36.20 4.11
N SER A 358 -36.57 35.84 4.28
CA SER A 358 -37.63 35.83 3.27
C SER A 358 -37.68 37.12 2.46
N PHE A 359 -37.63 36.98 1.13
CA PHE A 359 -38.36 37.85 0.22
C PHE A 359 -39.18 36.98 -0.73
N THR A 360 -40.49 37.08 -0.59
CA THR A 360 -41.49 36.51 -1.50
C THR A 360 -41.50 37.28 -2.81
N SER A 361 -41.32 36.60 -3.94
CA SER A 361 -42.03 36.96 -5.17
C SER A 361 -42.34 35.71 -5.98
N SER A 362 -43.55 35.71 -6.52
CA SER A 362 -44.27 34.58 -7.10
C SER A 362 -44.00 34.37 -8.60
N ARG A 363 -44.13 33.10 -9.03
CA ARG A 363 -44.36 32.57 -10.40
C ARG A 363 -43.18 32.56 -11.38
N ALA A 364 -42.72 31.35 -11.72
CA ALA A 364 -43.03 30.71 -13.01
C ALA A 364 -42.66 29.22 -12.96
N LEU A 365 -43.58 28.35 -13.37
CA LEU A 365 -43.35 26.92 -13.62
C LEU A 365 -42.46 26.80 -14.87
N GLY A 366 -41.25 26.29 -14.71
CA GLY A 366 -40.40 25.80 -15.79
C GLY A 366 -39.89 24.42 -15.38
N GLN A 367 -40.12 23.40 -16.21
CA GLN A 367 -39.56 22.07 -16.01
C GLN A 367 -38.03 22.17 -16.04
N GLU A 368 -37.36 21.70 -14.99
CA GLU A 368 -35.90 21.51 -15.01
C GLU A 368 -35.57 20.45 -16.07
N GLN A 369 -34.78 20.85 -17.06
CA GLN A 369 -34.31 19.98 -18.13
C GLN A 369 -32.91 19.49 -17.72
N GLU A 370 -32.77 18.19 -17.44
CA GLU A 370 -31.49 17.55 -17.10
C GLU A 370 -30.43 17.85 -18.16
N SER A 371 -29.20 18.14 -17.71
CA SER A 371 -28.08 18.49 -18.59
C SER A 371 -27.65 17.31 -19.46
N PRO A 372 -27.02 17.53 -20.63
CA PRO A 372 -26.47 16.45 -21.46
C PRO A 372 -25.47 15.55 -20.72
N ALA A 373 -24.74 16.10 -19.73
CA ALA A 373 -23.83 15.33 -18.88
C ALA A 373 -24.59 14.41 -17.92
N GLU A 374 -25.65 14.89 -17.29
CA GLU A 374 -26.56 14.06 -16.47
C GLU A 374 -27.25 13.00 -17.33
N GLN A 375 -27.68 13.33 -18.55
CA GLN A 375 -28.25 12.37 -19.50
C GLN A 375 -27.22 11.31 -19.93
N ILE A 376 -25.95 11.67 -20.13
CA ILE A 376 -24.89 10.72 -20.46
C ILE A 376 -24.55 9.83 -19.26
N ILE A 377 -24.41 10.40 -18.06
CA ILE A 377 -24.20 9.65 -16.81
C ILE A 377 -25.36 8.69 -16.55
N ASN A 378 -26.60 9.16 -16.70
CA ASN A 378 -27.82 8.35 -16.63
C ASN A 378 -27.87 7.31 -17.76
N SER A 379 -27.35 7.59 -18.96
CA SER A 379 -27.26 6.64 -20.07
C SER A 379 -26.18 5.57 -19.88
N ILE A 380 -25.06 5.90 -19.21
CA ILE A 380 -23.99 4.96 -18.86
C ILE A 380 -24.46 4.06 -17.73
N ASN A 381 -25.11 4.63 -16.71
CA ASN A 381 -25.72 3.89 -15.60
C ASN A 381 -26.90 3.00 -16.07
N SER A 382 -27.55 3.34 -17.19
CA SER A 382 -28.66 2.54 -17.78
C SER A 382 -28.25 1.59 -18.91
N ARG A 383 -26.98 1.58 -19.34
CA ARG A 383 -26.47 0.58 -20.31
C ARG A 383 -26.20 -0.75 -19.60
N ASN A 384 -27.29 -1.50 -19.46
CA ASN A 384 -27.42 -2.91 -19.05
C ASN A 384 -26.17 -3.80 -19.20
N ARG A 385 -25.45 -4.01 -18.09
CA ARG A 385 -25.47 -5.35 -17.49
C ARG A 385 -26.67 -5.33 -16.52
N GLY A 386 -27.50 -6.38 -16.49
CA GLY A 386 -28.66 -6.41 -15.59
C GLY A 386 -28.27 -6.09 -14.14
N SER A 387 -29.23 -5.64 -13.33
CA SER A 387 -28.98 -5.31 -11.92
C SER A 387 -28.20 -6.44 -11.23
N LYS A 388 -27.13 -6.08 -10.51
CA LYS A 388 -26.38 -7.02 -9.68
C LYS A 388 -27.15 -7.40 -8.41
N ILE A 389 -28.24 -6.71 -8.09
CA ILE A 389 -29.00 -6.92 -6.85
C ILE A 389 -29.97 -8.08 -7.04
N TYR A 390 -29.82 -9.09 -6.18
CA TYR A 390 -30.69 -10.24 -6.07
C TYR A 390 -31.62 -10.09 -4.88
N LYS A 391 -32.85 -10.61 -5.02
CA LYS A 391 -33.90 -10.50 -4.00
C LYS A 391 -33.60 -11.33 -2.74
N SER A 392 -32.89 -12.44 -2.90
CA SER A 392 -32.58 -13.36 -1.82
C SER A 392 -31.26 -14.08 -2.08
N ALA A 393 -30.63 -14.56 -1.00
CA ALA A 393 -29.47 -15.43 -1.07
C ALA A 393 -29.77 -16.74 -1.82
N ASP A 394 -30.97 -17.31 -1.64
CA ASP A 394 -31.42 -18.52 -2.35
C ASP A 394 -31.40 -18.32 -3.88
N ASP A 395 -31.91 -17.19 -4.37
CA ASP A 395 -31.90 -16.86 -5.79
C ASP A 395 -30.47 -16.66 -6.30
N ALA A 396 -29.64 -15.97 -5.51
CA ALA A 396 -28.26 -15.64 -5.86
C ALA A 396 -27.35 -16.85 -5.95
N ILE A 397 -27.67 -17.98 -5.30
CA ILE A 397 -26.87 -19.21 -5.37
C ILE A 397 -27.52 -20.33 -6.21
N SER A 398 -28.69 -20.07 -6.79
CA SER A 398 -29.58 -21.10 -7.36
C SER A 398 -28.95 -21.94 -8.48
N ASP A 399 -28.03 -21.36 -9.25
CA ASP A 399 -27.33 -21.99 -10.38
C ASP A 399 -25.99 -22.64 -10.03
N ILE A 400 -25.53 -22.55 -8.78
CA ILE A 400 -24.24 -23.13 -8.36
C ILE A 400 -24.34 -24.67 -8.28
N PRO A 401 -23.59 -25.44 -9.09
CA PRO A 401 -23.71 -26.89 -9.12
C PRO A 401 -22.99 -27.59 -7.96
N ASP A 402 -23.34 -28.86 -7.73
CA ASP A 402 -22.53 -29.78 -6.91
C ASP A 402 -21.10 -29.85 -7.45
N GLY A 403 -20.13 -30.08 -6.55
CA GLY A 403 -18.71 -30.18 -6.94
C GLY A 403 -18.00 -28.83 -7.09
N SER A 404 -18.71 -27.70 -6.95
CA SER A 404 -18.12 -26.36 -7.09
C SER A 404 -17.00 -26.10 -6.06
N THR A 405 -16.00 -25.33 -6.49
CA THR A 405 -14.99 -24.75 -5.59
C THR A 405 -15.49 -23.42 -5.03
N VAL A 406 -15.79 -23.39 -3.74
CA VAL A 406 -16.36 -22.24 -3.02
C VAL A 406 -15.27 -21.56 -2.18
N LEU A 407 -14.97 -20.30 -2.48
CA LEU A 407 -14.13 -19.43 -1.65
C LEU A 407 -15.04 -18.72 -0.64
N SER A 408 -14.86 -18.98 0.66
CA SER A 408 -15.70 -18.38 1.72
C SER A 408 -14.87 -17.47 2.61
N SER A 409 -15.19 -16.17 2.60
CA SER A 409 -14.44 -15.20 3.43
C SER A 409 -14.68 -15.40 4.92
N GLY A 410 -13.83 -14.75 5.70
CA GLY A 410 -13.93 -14.67 7.15
C GLY A 410 -12.64 -15.06 7.86
N PHE A 411 -12.53 -14.61 9.10
CA PHE A 411 -11.45 -14.98 10.02
C PHE A 411 -12.09 -15.40 11.36
N GLY A 412 -12.13 -16.70 11.63
CA GLY A 412 -13.03 -17.28 12.64
C GLY A 412 -14.49 -17.01 12.26
N LEU A 413 -15.22 -16.31 13.13
CA LEU A 413 -16.58 -15.81 12.83
C LEU A 413 -16.64 -14.33 12.39
N CYS A 414 -15.51 -13.62 12.36
CA CYS A 414 -15.46 -12.24 11.87
C CYS A 414 -15.53 -12.21 10.33
N GLY A 415 -16.45 -11.42 9.75
CA GLY A 415 -16.58 -11.23 8.29
C GLY A 415 -17.05 -12.47 7.52
N VAL A 416 -17.73 -13.40 8.22
CA VAL A 416 -18.27 -14.63 7.61
C VAL A 416 -19.59 -14.31 6.88
N PRO A 417 -19.79 -14.81 5.64
CA PRO A 417 -21.03 -14.64 4.87
C PRO A 417 -22.12 -15.61 5.33
N GLU A 418 -22.64 -15.38 6.53
CA GLU A 418 -23.55 -16.29 7.23
C GLU A 418 -24.87 -16.52 6.45
N THR A 419 -25.41 -15.48 5.80
CA THR A 419 -26.65 -15.59 5.02
C THR A 419 -26.47 -16.46 3.78
N LEU A 420 -25.37 -16.30 3.06
CA LEU A 420 -25.04 -17.14 1.91
C LEU A 420 -24.73 -18.58 2.34
N ILE A 421 -24.02 -18.78 3.46
CA ILE A 421 -23.77 -20.12 4.01
C ILE A 421 -25.08 -20.82 4.39
N ASP A 422 -26.02 -20.11 4.99
CA ASP A 422 -27.35 -20.64 5.30
C ASP A 422 -28.12 -21.06 4.04
N ALA A 423 -28.05 -20.25 2.97
CA ALA A 423 -28.63 -20.60 1.68
C ALA A 423 -27.98 -21.86 1.08
N PHE A 424 -26.64 -21.97 1.12
CA PHE A 424 -25.94 -23.18 0.67
C PHE A 424 -26.37 -24.41 1.46
N ARG A 425 -26.48 -24.28 2.79
CA ARG A 425 -26.94 -25.36 3.65
C ARG A 425 -28.36 -25.80 3.27
N LYS A 426 -29.26 -24.85 3.08
CA LYS A 426 -30.67 -25.09 2.71
C LYS A 426 -30.80 -25.73 1.32
N LYS A 427 -30.06 -25.22 0.33
CA LYS A 427 -30.04 -25.76 -1.04
C LYS A 427 -29.53 -27.21 -1.07
N GLY A 428 -28.60 -27.54 -0.16
CA GLY A 428 -28.05 -28.89 -0.04
C GLY A 428 -27.03 -29.24 -1.12
N THR A 429 -26.37 -28.24 -1.73
CA THR A 429 -25.30 -28.44 -2.72
C THR A 429 -24.18 -29.29 -2.13
N LYS A 430 -23.83 -30.39 -2.79
CA LYS A 430 -22.90 -31.40 -2.26
C LYS A 430 -21.55 -31.38 -2.95
N ASN A 431 -20.63 -32.16 -2.38
CA ASN A 431 -19.30 -32.41 -2.90
C ASN A 431 -18.45 -31.15 -3.08
N LEU A 432 -18.68 -30.13 -2.24
CA LEU A 432 -18.00 -28.85 -2.35
C LEU A 432 -16.50 -28.99 -2.04
N THR A 433 -15.68 -28.28 -2.81
CA THR A 433 -14.32 -27.94 -2.37
C THR A 433 -14.37 -26.55 -1.76
N VAL A 434 -14.15 -26.43 -0.46
CA VAL A 434 -14.23 -25.14 0.25
C VAL A 434 -12.83 -24.61 0.53
N VAL A 435 -12.58 -23.37 0.15
CA VAL A 435 -11.36 -22.63 0.52
C VAL A 435 -11.75 -21.57 1.52
N SER A 436 -11.18 -21.63 2.72
CA SER A 436 -11.38 -20.60 3.73
C SER A 436 -10.23 -20.61 4.73
N ASN A 437 -10.01 -19.48 5.41
CA ASN A 437 -8.98 -19.43 6.44
C ASN A 437 -9.28 -20.39 7.60
N ASN A 438 -10.55 -20.40 8.02
CA ASN A 438 -11.04 -21.18 9.14
C ASN A 438 -12.29 -21.97 8.75
N ALA A 439 -12.66 -22.95 9.58
CA ALA A 439 -13.80 -23.83 9.31
C ALA A 439 -15.07 -23.44 10.09
N GLY A 440 -15.18 -22.20 10.56
CA GLY A 440 -16.25 -21.78 11.47
C GLY A 440 -16.05 -22.29 12.91
N ALA A 441 -17.01 -21.99 13.78
CA ALA A 441 -16.99 -22.36 15.19
C ALA A 441 -18.41 -22.58 15.73
N GLY A 442 -18.56 -23.52 16.68
CA GLY A 442 -19.87 -23.85 17.24
C GLY A 442 -20.83 -24.37 16.18
N ASP A 443 -21.97 -23.74 16.04
CA ASP A 443 -23.01 -23.97 15.03
C ASP A 443 -23.04 -22.90 13.92
N HIS A 444 -22.03 -22.03 13.87
CA HIS A 444 -21.94 -20.89 12.97
C HIS A 444 -20.91 -21.09 11.85
N GLY A 445 -21.06 -20.30 10.78
CA GLY A 445 -20.20 -20.30 9.61
C GLY A 445 -20.12 -21.67 8.93
N LEU A 446 -18.93 -22.04 8.44
CA LEU A 446 -18.73 -23.27 7.68
C LEU A 446 -18.98 -24.56 8.48
N THR A 447 -19.14 -24.48 9.80
CA THR A 447 -19.61 -25.64 10.59
C THR A 447 -20.97 -26.15 10.13
N LYS A 448 -21.82 -25.24 9.63
CA LYS A 448 -23.12 -25.57 9.04
C LYS A 448 -23.00 -26.51 7.83
N LEU A 449 -21.98 -26.33 7.00
CA LEU A 449 -21.75 -27.15 5.80
C LEU A 449 -20.96 -28.43 6.10
N SER A 450 -20.06 -28.41 7.09
CA SER A 450 -19.37 -29.64 7.52
C SER A 450 -20.35 -30.59 8.21
N THR A 451 -21.24 -30.10 9.06
CA THR A 451 -22.22 -30.92 9.78
C THR A 451 -23.33 -31.46 8.87
N SER A 452 -23.72 -30.74 7.83
CA SER A 452 -24.65 -31.24 6.80
C SER A 452 -24.02 -32.23 5.81
N GLY A 453 -22.70 -32.40 5.84
CA GLY A 453 -21.96 -33.31 4.96
C GLY A 453 -21.83 -32.81 3.51
N GLN A 454 -21.88 -31.50 3.29
CA GLN A 454 -21.81 -30.89 1.96
C GLN A 454 -20.38 -30.68 1.46
N ILE A 455 -19.40 -30.62 2.38
CA ILE A 455 -17.98 -30.44 2.07
C ILE A 455 -17.35 -31.80 1.75
N ALA A 456 -16.74 -31.94 0.58
CA ALA A 456 -15.90 -33.11 0.23
C ALA A 456 -14.41 -32.82 0.39
N ARG A 457 -13.99 -31.57 0.19
CA ARG A 457 -12.60 -31.11 0.38
C ARG A 457 -12.57 -29.74 1.04
N MET A 458 -11.57 -29.50 1.89
CA MET A 458 -11.29 -28.18 2.42
C MET A 458 -9.81 -27.80 2.27
N ILE A 459 -9.53 -26.59 1.82
CA ILE A 459 -8.20 -25.95 1.90
C ILE A 459 -8.28 -24.90 3.01
N VAL A 460 -7.49 -25.09 4.07
CA VAL A 460 -7.65 -24.34 5.33
C VAL A 460 -6.31 -24.11 6.02
N SER A 461 -6.14 -22.97 6.69
CA SER A 461 -4.93 -22.72 7.50
C SER A 461 -5.08 -23.23 8.92
N PHE A 462 -6.30 -23.08 9.48
CA PHE A 462 -6.60 -23.46 10.85
C PHE A 462 -8.06 -23.89 11.02
N ILE A 463 -8.28 -25.18 11.30
CA ILE A 463 -9.61 -25.80 11.52
C ILE A 463 -10.27 -25.25 12.79
N GLY A 464 -9.46 -24.96 13.82
CA GLY A 464 -9.93 -24.40 15.07
C GLY A 464 -10.97 -25.28 15.78
N ASN A 465 -12.11 -24.69 16.11
CA ASN A 465 -13.13 -25.32 16.96
C ASN A 465 -14.13 -26.21 16.20
N ASN A 466 -13.98 -26.40 14.89
CA ASN A 466 -14.82 -27.32 14.11
C ASN A 466 -14.36 -28.78 14.28
N LYS A 467 -14.60 -29.33 15.48
CA LYS A 467 -14.31 -30.75 15.79
C LYS A 467 -14.97 -31.75 14.81
N PRO A 468 -16.21 -31.53 14.33
CA PRO A 468 -16.81 -32.42 13.34
C PRO A 468 -15.97 -32.58 12.07
N LEU A 469 -15.42 -31.49 11.52
CA LEU A 469 -14.60 -31.53 10.31
C LEU A 469 -13.31 -32.34 10.54
N GLY A 470 -12.60 -32.10 11.64
CA GLY A 470 -11.39 -32.85 11.98
C GLY A 470 -11.67 -34.36 12.13
N LYS A 471 -12.81 -34.72 12.75
CA LYS A 471 -13.25 -36.11 12.82
C LYS A 471 -13.55 -36.69 11.43
N GLN A 472 -14.24 -35.94 10.57
CA GLN A 472 -14.56 -36.39 9.21
C GLN A 472 -13.31 -36.64 8.36
N TYR A 473 -12.25 -35.87 8.54
CA TYR A 473 -10.95 -36.13 7.91
C TYR A 473 -10.33 -37.45 8.39
N HIS A 474 -10.31 -37.70 9.70
CA HIS A 474 -9.82 -38.97 10.26
C HIS A 474 -10.69 -40.17 9.87
N ASP A 475 -12.00 -39.97 9.71
CA ASP A 475 -12.92 -41.00 9.21
C ASP A 475 -12.78 -41.21 7.68
N GLY A 476 -11.94 -40.44 6.98
CA GLY A 476 -11.74 -40.51 5.52
C GLY A 476 -12.89 -39.95 4.68
N LYS A 477 -13.82 -39.22 5.30
CA LYS A 477 -15.01 -38.65 4.64
C LYS A 477 -14.68 -37.37 3.87
N VAL A 478 -13.76 -36.56 4.40
CA VAL A 478 -13.36 -35.26 3.83
C VAL A 478 -11.86 -35.22 3.58
N ALA A 479 -11.45 -34.63 2.45
CA ALA A 479 -10.05 -34.29 2.20
C ALA A 479 -9.71 -32.92 2.82
N ILE A 480 -8.56 -32.78 3.48
CA ILE A 480 -8.08 -31.52 4.02
C ILE A 480 -6.66 -31.23 3.50
N GLU A 481 -6.50 -30.12 2.79
CA GLU A 481 -5.20 -29.52 2.50
C GLU A 481 -4.94 -28.42 3.55
N LEU A 482 -4.02 -28.68 4.48
CA LEU A 482 -3.52 -27.64 5.36
C LEU A 482 -2.57 -26.73 4.58
N CYS A 483 -2.86 -25.43 4.57
CA CYS A 483 -2.09 -24.44 3.83
C CYS A 483 -1.79 -23.24 4.73
N PRO A 484 -0.52 -22.79 4.87
CA PRO A 484 -0.19 -21.63 5.69
C PRO A 484 -1.04 -20.40 5.36
N GLN A 485 -1.46 -19.65 6.38
CA GLN A 485 -2.46 -18.59 6.25
C GLN A 485 -2.06 -17.53 5.21
N GLY A 486 -0.81 -17.05 5.28
CA GLY A 486 -0.30 -16.07 4.33
C GLY A 486 -0.14 -16.65 2.93
N THR A 487 0.10 -17.96 2.82
CA THR A 487 0.16 -18.65 1.53
C THR A 487 -1.23 -18.77 0.90
N ILE A 488 -2.30 -19.04 1.67
CA ILE A 488 -3.68 -18.98 1.14
C ILE A 488 -3.97 -17.57 0.60
N ALA A 489 -3.66 -16.52 1.38
CA ALA A 489 -3.92 -15.14 0.98
C ALA A 489 -3.19 -14.77 -0.31
N GLU A 490 -1.91 -15.13 -0.43
CA GLU A 490 -1.12 -14.83 -1.62
C GLU A 490 -1.53 -15.67 -2.84
N ARG A 491 -1.91 -16.95 -2.65
CA ARG A 491 -2.45 -17.79 -3.73
C ARG A 491 -3.77 -17.24 -4.29
N LEU A 492 -4.62 -16.68 -3.44
CA LEU A 492 -5.85 -15.99 -3.86
C LEU A 492 -5.54 -14.67 -4.59
N ARG A 493 -4.64 -13.84 -4.03
CA ARG A 493 -4.19 -12.61 -4.70
C ARG A 493 -3.59 -12.91 -6.08
N ALA A 494 -2.71 -13.89 -6.17
CA ALA A 494 -2.07 -14.31 -7.41
C ALA A 494 -3.09 -14.75 -8.46
N ALA A 495 -4.09 -15.54 -8.06
CA ALA A 495 -5.19 -15.95 -8.94
C ALA A 495 -5.95 -14.74 -9.52
N GLY A 496 -6.32 -13.77 -8.68
CA GLY A 496 -7.03 -12.58 -9.14
C GLY A 496 -6.19 -11.56 -9.89
N ALA A 497 -4.86 -11.69 -9.83
CA ALA A 497 -3.90 -10.84 -10.54
C ALA A 497 -3.36 -11.48 -11.84
N GLY A 498 -3.83 -12.68 -12.22
CA GLY A 498 -3.31 -13.39 -13.40
C GLY A 498 -1.89 -13.95 -13.23
N ILE A 499 -1.44 -14.16 -11.99
CA ILE A 499 -0.13 -14.72 -11.66
C ILE A 499 -0.30 -16.22 -11.37
N PRO A 500 0.21 -17.14 -12.20
CA PRO A 500 -0.08 -18.58 -12.07
C PRO A 500 0.65 -19.24 -10.89
N ALA A 501 1.82 -18.72 -10.50
CA ALA A 501 2.60 -19.20 -9.37
C ALA A 501 3.54 -18.12 -8.83
N PHE A 502 3.96 -18.26 -7.57
CA PHE A 502 4.94 -17.40 -6.90
C PHE A 502 5.81 -18.21 -5.94
N PHE A 503 6.91 -17.62 -5.45
CA PHE A 503 7.80 -18.25 -4.49
C PHE A 503 7.66 -17.64 -3.09
N THR A 504 7.68 -18.47 -2.05
CA THR A 504 7.64 -18.04 -0.63
C THR A 504 8.57 -18.90 0.24
N ALA A 505 9.16 -18.30 1.28
CA ALA A 505 9.98 -19.02 2.26
C ALA A 505 9.12 -19.71 3.33
N THR A 506 7.86 -19.32 3.46
CA THR A 506 6.88 -19.95 4.37
C THR A 506 6.84 -21.45 4.11
N GLY A 507 6.96 -22.29 5.15
CA GLY A 507 6.81 -23.75 5.02
C GLY A 507 8.02 -24.51 4.46
N VAL A 508 9.12 -23.82 4.12
CA VAL A 508 10.38 -24.48 3.75
C VAL A 508 10.92 -25.32 4.92
N SER A 509 11.46 -26.50 4.62
CA SER A 509 11.91 -27.54 5.56
C SER A 509 10.82 -28.11 6.47
N THR A 510 9.55 -28.01 6.08
CA THR A 510 8.42 -28.57 6.84
C THR A 510 7.69 -29.67 6.06
N LEU A 511 6.67 -30.27 6.67
CA LEU A 511 5.79 -31.22 5.99
C LEU A 511 4.98 -30.59 4.85
N ILE A 512 4.84 -29.26 4.80
CA ILE A 512 4.21 -28.55 3.68
C ILE A 512 5.08 -28.67 2.43
N GLN A 513 6.40 -28.43 2.55
CA GLN A 513 7.32 -28.59 1.43
C GLN A 513 7.36 -30.03 0.93
N THR A 514 7.45 -31.02 1.84
CA THR A 514 7.62 -32.43 1.44
C THR A 514 6.32 -33.11 1.00
N GLY A 515 5.16 -32.49 1.23
CA GLY A 515 3.86 -33.14 1.03
C GLY A 515 3.59 -34.24 2.07
N GLY A 516 4.23 -34.19 3.24
CA GLY A 516 4.16 -35.22 4.27
C GLY A 516 2.82 -35.29 5.02
N ILE A 517 1.90 -34.34 4.81
CA ILE A 517 0.54 -34.36 5.36
C ILE A 517 -0.41 -34.93 4.29
N PRO A 518 -0.99 -36.13 4.47
CA PRO A 518 -1.96 -36.68 3.53
C PRO A 518 -3.18 -35.76 3.38
N HIS A 519 -3.61 -35.51 2.14
CA HIS A 519 -4.84 -34.76 1.90
C HIS A 519 -6.08 -35.58 2.25
N LYS A 520 -6.06 -36.91 2.08
CA LYS A 520 -7.20 -37.77 2.44
C LYS A 520 -6.74 -39.08 3.05
N LEU A 521 -7.34 -39.41 4.19
CA LEU A 521 -7.10 -40.65 4.91
C LEU A 521 -8.12 -41.73 4.49
N GLY A 522 -7.72 -42.97 4.66
CA GLY A 522 -8.56 -44.16 4.52
C GLY A 522 -8.73 -44.87 5.86
N PRO A 523 -9.23 -46.12 5.83
CA PRO A 523 -9.42 -46.93 7.02
C PRO A 523 -8.13 -47.04 7.84
N LYS A 524 -8.29 -47.10 9.16
CA LYS A 524 -7.21 -47.32 10.10
C LYS A 524 -6.84 -48.81 10.09
N ASP A 525 -5.57 -49.11 9.92
CA ASP A 525 -5.04 -50.45 10.11
C ASP A 525 -5.17 -50.84 11.59
N PRO A 526 -5.90 -51.93 11.92
CA PRO A 526 -6.09 -52.37 13.30
C PRO A 526 -4.79 -52.81 14.01
N GLN A 527 -3.77 -53.23 13.26
CA GLN A 527 -2.50 -53.72 13.82
C GLN A 527 -1.52 -52.59 14.09
N THR A 528 -1.35 -51.67 13.13
CA THR A 528 -0.37 -50.57 13.24
C THR A 528 -0.96 -49.29 13.81
N GLY A 529 -2.29 -49.17 13.83
CA GLY A 529 -2.98 -47.96 14.24
C GLY A 529 -2.77 -46.77 13.28
N LYS A 530 -2.16 -46.98 12.10
CA LYS A 530 -1.97 -45.94 11.08
C LYS A 530 -3.14 -45.94 10.10
N HIS A 531 -3.50 -44.77 9.59
CA HIS A 531 -4.48 -44.66 8.52
C HIS A 531 -3.84 -45.03 7.17
N ALA A 532 -4.57 -45.76 6.34
CA ALA A 532 -4.24 -45.83 4.91
C ALA A 532 -4.27 -44.41 4.31
N VAL A 533 -3.41 -44.13 3.34
CA VAL A 533 -3.41 -42.85 2.62
C VAL A 533 -4.19 -43.04 1.32
N VAL A 534 -5.32 -42.34 1.20
CA VAL A 534 -6.16 -42.35 -0.01
C VAL A 534 -5.66 -41.29 -1.00
N GLU A 535 -5.28 -40.12 -0.48
CA GLU A 535 -4.69 -39.04 -1.27
C GLU A 535 -3.46 -38.51 -0.53
N PRO A 536 -2.24 -38.66 -1.10
CA PRO A 536 -1.03 -38.14 -0.47
C PRO A 536 -1.01 -36.61 -0.52
N GLY A 537 -0.16 -36.01 0.33
CA GLY A 537 0.11 -34.58 0.21
C GLY A 537 0.95 -34.27 -1.02
N ARG A 538 0.88 -33.03 -1.49
CA ARG A 538 1.62 -32.57 -2.67
C ARG A 538 2.95 -31.93 -2.27
N PRO A 539 4.12 -32.49 -2.67
CA PRO A 539 5.40 -31.81 -2.46
C PRO A 539 5.46 -30.50 -3.27
N ARG A 540 6.20 -29.53 -2.77
CA ARG A 540 6.41 -28.23 -3.42
C ARG A 540 7.77 -28.21 -4.11
N GLU A 541 7.80 -27.67 -5.33
CA GLU A 541 9.05 -27.32 -5.99
C GLU A 541 9.79 -26.29 -5.12
N THR A 542 11.11 -26.38 -5.06
CA THR A 542 11.93 -25.39 -4.36
C THR A 542 12.99 -24.81 -5.28
N ARG A 543 13.33 -23.54 -5.04
CA ARG A 543 14.43 -22.83 -5.70
C ARG A 543 15.17 -21.97 -4.69
N VAL A 544 16.45 -21.75 -4.96
CA VAL A 544 17.28 -20.85 -4.17
C VAL A 544 17.30 -19.48 -4.85
N PHE A 545 17.00 -18.43 -4.09
CA PHE A 545 17.15 -17.04 -4.49
C PHE A 545 18.06 -16.35 -3.47
N GLY A 546 19.20 -15.84 -3.92
CA GLY A 546 20.27 -15.40 -3.02
C GLY A 546 20.83 -16.59 -2.24
N ASP A 547 20.84 -16.48 -0.91
CA ASP A 547 21.31 -17.49 0.04
C ASP A 547 20.16 -18.31 0.67
N ARG A 548 18.92 -18.11 0.22
CA ARG A 548 17.72 -18.68 0.86
C ARG A 548 16.92 -19.56 -0.08
N THR A 549 16.40 -20.65 0.47
CA THR A 549 15.47 -21.55 -0.23
C THR A 549 14.05 -21.03 -0.11
N TYR A 550 13.32 -21.08 -1.22
CA TYR A 550 11.90 -20.74 -1.33
C TYR A 550 11.16 -21.90 -1.98
N MET A 551 9.88 -22.08 -1.64
CA MET A 551 8.99 -23.05 -2.28
C MET A 551 8.01 -22.35 -3.22
N MET A 552 7.73 -22.98 -4.36
CA MET A 552 6.75 -22.50 -5.33
C MET A 552 5.34 -22.87 -4.88
N GLU A 553 4.44 -21.89 -4.89
CA GLU A 553 3.02 -22.07 -4.66
C GLU A 553 2.21 -21.61 -5.87
N THR A 554 1.16 -22.36 -6.18
CA THR A 554 0.31 -22.12 -7.35
C THR A 554 -0.91 -21.29 -6.97
N ALA A 555 -1.35 -20.42 -7.87
CA ALA A 555 -2.60 -19.66 -7.74
C ALA A 555 -3.78 -20.56 -7.31
N LEU A 556 -4.68 -19.99 -6.50
CA LEU A 556 -5.85 -20.69 -5.99
C LEU A 556 -7.12 -20.03 -6.52
N GLN A 557 -7.70 -20.63 -7.56
CA GLN A 557 -8.95 -20.16 -8.19
C GLN A 557 -10.17 -20.88 -7.61
N GLY A 558 -11.29 -20.16 -7.55
CA GLY A 558 -12.61 -20.71 -7.21
C GLY A 558 -13.59 -20.62 -8.36
N ASP A 559 -14.66 -21.42 -8.28
CA ASP A 559 -15.81 -21.25 -9.18
C ASP A 559 -16.72 -20.14 -8.66
N VAL A 560 -16.91 -20.08 -7.33
CA VAL A 560 -17.68 -19.03 -6.66
C VAL A 560 -16.97 -18.49 -5.43
N ALA A 561 -17.00 -17.18 -5.23
CA ALA A 561 -16.65 -16.52 -3.98
C ALA A 561 -17.92 -16.02 -3.28
N ILE A 562 -18.03 -16.29 -1.99
CA ILE A 562 -19.05 -15.73 -1.10
C ILE A 562 -18.38 -14.87 -0.04
N VAL A 563 -18.83 -13.61 0.08
CA VAL A 563 -18.23 -12.63 1.00
C VAL A 563 -19.28 -11.78 1.70
N ARG A 564 -18.94 -11.27 2.88
CA ARG A 564 -19.76 -10.29 3.62
C ARG A 564 -19.10 -8.92 3.63
N ALA A 565 -19.81 -7.90 3.16
CA ALA A 565 -19.37 -6.51 3.19
C ALA A 565 -20.22 -5.68 4.17
N TRP A 566 -19.62 -4.65 4.75
CA TRP A 566 -20.36 -3.69 5.58
C TRP A 566 -21.28 -2.83 4.71
N LYS A 567 -20.76 -2.34 3.59
CA LYS A 567 -21.54 -1.64 2.57
C LYS A 567 -21.22 -2.17 1.18
N ALA A 568 -22.24 -2.21 0.33
CA ALA A 568 -22.06 -2.35 -1.11
C ALA A 568 -22.94 -1.33 -1.83
N ASP A 569 -22.42 -0.65 -2.85
CA ASP A 569 -23.29 0.11 -3.75
C ASP A 569 -23.92 -0.79 -4.82
N GLU A 570 -24.94 -0.28 -5.54
CA GLU A 570 -25.66 -1.06 -6.55
C GLU A 570 -24.77 -1.45 -7.76
N ALA A 571 -23.63 -0.78 -7.94
CA ALA A 571 -22.61 -1.12 -8.95
C ALA A 571 -21.67 -2.24 -8.48
N GLY A 572 -21.70 -2.60 -7.19
CA GLY A 572 -20.92 -3.67 -6.56
C GLY A 572 -19.66 -3.20 -5.84
N ASN A 573 -19.39 -1.89 -5.75
CA ASN A 573 -18.27 -1.39 -4.96
C ASN A 573 -18.53 -1.71 -3.49
N CYS A 574 -17.55 -2.29 -2.82
CA CYS A 574 -17.69 -2.74 -1.43
C CYS A 574 -16.75 -1.97 -0.49
N VAL A 575 -17.26 -1.69 0.70
CA VAL A 575 -16.49 -1.21 1.86
C VAL A 575 -16.64 -2.25 2.97
N PHE A 576 -15.51 -2.66 3.54
CA PHE A 576 -15.43 -3.57 4.67
C PHE A 576 -15.13 -2.79 5.94
N ARG A 577 -15.45 -3.39 7.08
CA ARG A 577 -15.29 -2.77 8.39
C ARG A 577 -14.18 -3.48 9.17
N THR A 578 -13.20 -2.69 9.62
CA THR A 578 -12.08 -3.12 10.47
C THR A 578 -11.42 -4.43 10.00
N THR A 579 -11.61 -5.56 10.70
CA THR A 579 -10.92 -6.83 10.40
C THR A 579 -11.68 -7.75 9.44
N THR A 580 -12.87 -7.34 8.98
CA THR A 580 -13.62 -8.08 7.95
C THR A 580 -12.97 -8.00 6.57
N LYS A 581 -12.06 -7.02 6.35
CA LYS A 581 -11.26 -6.88 5.11
C LYS A 581 -10.51 -8.16 4.75
N ALA A 582 -9.92 -8.81 5.76
CA ALA A 582 -9.10 -10.03 5.72
C ALA A 582 -9.12 -10.77 4.37
N TYR A 583 -10.06 -11.71 4.19
CA TYR A 583 -10.24 -12.44 2.93
C TYR A 583 -11.33 -11.87 2.04
N GLY A 584 -12.12 -10.91 2.54
CA GLY A 584 -13.25 -10.30 1.83
C GLY A 584 -12.82 -9.57 0.55
N VAL A 585 -11.64 -8.94 0.56
CA VAL A 585 -11.08 -8.25 -0.61
C VAL A 585 -10.42 -9.21 -1.61
N LEU A 586 -9.94 -10.38 -1.15
CA LEU A 586 -9.12 -11.29 -1.94
C LEU A 586 -9.96 -12.29 -2.73
N MET A 587 -10.92 -12.93 -2.07
CA MET A 587 -11.66 -14.06 -2.64
C MET A 587 -12.50 -13.69 -3.87
N PRO A 588 -13.20 -12.53 -3.92
CA PRO A 588 -13.96 -12.13 -5.10
C PRO A 588 -13.08 -12.02 -6.35
N LYS A 589 -11.84 -11.55 -6.19
CA LYS A 589 -10.87 -11.41 -7.29
C LYS A 589 -10.44 -12.77 -7.85
N ALA A 590 -10.53 -13.84 -7.04
CA ALA A 590 -10.00 -15.16 -7.36
C ALA A 590 -11.08 -16.17 -7.85
N ALA A 591 -12.31 -15.72 -8.06
CA ALA A 591 -13.42 -16.58 -8.50
C ALA A 591 -14.01 -16.16 -9.85
N LYS A 592 -14.63 -17.11 -10.55
CA LYS A 592 -15.38 -16.83 -11.80
C LYS A 592 -16.69 -16.09 -11.53
N LEU A 593 -17.28 -16.32 -10.36
CA LEU A 593 -18.50 -15.69 -9.87
C LEU A 593 -18.28 -15.19 -8.44
N ALA A 594 -18.59 -13.93 -8.16
CA ALA A 594 -18.52 -13.37 -6.81
C ALA A 594 -19.87 -12.86 -6.32
N ILE A 595 -20.27 -13.33 -5.15
CA ILE A 595 -21.53 -12.98 -4.47
C ILE A 595 -21.19 -12.31 -3.15
N VAL A 596 -21.66 -11.08 -2.97
CA VAL A 596 -21.55 -10.34 -1.71
C VAL A 596 -22.90 -10.29 -0.99
N GLU A 597 -22.93 -10.68 0.27
CA GLU A 597 -23.98 -10.23 1.19
C GLU A 597 -23.55 -8.91 1.83
N ALA A 598 -24.40 -7.88 1.74
CA ALA A 598 -24.09 -6.56 2.23
C ALA A 598 -25.04 -6.19 3.39
N GLU A 599 -24.48 -5.69 4.49
CA GLU A 599 -25.29 -5.19 5.61
C GLU A 599 -26.05 -3.91 5.22
N ASN A 600 -25.45 -3.10 4.36
CA ASN A 600 -26.04 -1.88 3.84
C ASN A 600 -25.85 -1.84 2.32
N ILE A 601 -26.93 -2.00 1.57
CA ILE A 601 -26.93 -1.74 0.12
C ILE A 601 -27.28 -0.25 -0.06
N VAL A 602 -26.40 0.50 -0.74
CA VAL A 602 -26.54 1.95 -0.91
C VAL A 602 -26.59 2.34 -2.39
N PRO A 603 -27.22 3.47 -2.75
CA PRO A 603 -27.22 3.95 -4.14
C PRO A 603 -25.80 4.21 -4.66
N VAL A 604 -25.58 4.03 -5.96
CA VAL A 604 -24.32 4.43 -6.64
C VAL A 604 -24.01 5.90 -6.34
N GLY A 605 -22.73 6.19 -6.06
CA GLY A 605 -22.26 7.53 -5.67
C GLY A 605 -22.32 7.80 -4.15
N SER A 606 -22.91 6.90 -3.36
CA SER A 606 -22.92 7.03 -1.89
C SER A 606 -21.60 6.65 -1.22
N LEU A 607 -20.75 5.91 -1.92
CA LEU A 607 -19.42 5.51 -1.46
C LEU A 607 -18.40 6.46 -2.08
N ASP A 608 -17.54 7.05 -1.24
CA ASP A 608 -16.41 7.84 -1.75
C ASP A 608 -15.45 6.90 -2.49
N PRO A 609 -15.09 7.21 -3.76
CA PRO A 609 -14.24 6.34 -4.58
C PRO A 609 -12.88 6.04 -3.96
N ASP A 610 -12.30 6.95 -3.17
CA ASP A 610 -11.01 6.73 -2.53
C ASP A 610 -11.12 5.81 -1.27
N HIS A 611 -12.34 5.49 -0.82
CA HIS A 611 -12.63 4.60 0.31
C HIS A 611 -13.22 3.24 -0.11
N VAL A 612 -13.31 2.96 -1.41
CA VAL A 612 -13.74 1.65 -1.91
C VAL A 612 -12.62 0.64 -1.69
N ASP A 613 -12.86 -0.35 -0.82
CA ASP A 613 -11.90 -1.43 -0.55
C ASP A 613 -11.86 -2.46 -1.69
N LEU A 614 -13.00 -2.72 -2.32
CA LEU A 614 -13.13 -3.65 -3.44
C LEU A 614 -13.99 -3.04 -4.55
N PRO A 615 -13.38 -2.71 -5.71
CA PRO A 615 -14.13 -2.18 -6.84
C PRO A 615 -15.17 -3.16 -7.37
N GLY A 616 -16.32 -2.64 -7.81
CA GLY A 616 -17.47 -3.43 -8.23
C GLY A 616 -17.23 -4.31 -9.46
N ILE A 617 -16.13 -4.13 -10.18
CA ILE A 617 -15.73 -5.03 -11.28
C ILE A 617 -15.54 -6.48 -10.81
N TYR A 618 -15.18 -6.69 -9.55
CA TYR A 618 -14.96 -8.01 -8.96
C TYR A 618 -16.22 -8.63 -8.33
N ILE A 619 -17.37 -7.96 -8.42
CA ILE A 619 -18.63 -8.41 -7.82
C ILE A 619 -19.68 -8.61 -8.90
N ASP A 620 -20.28 -9.80 -8.93
CA ASP A 620 -21.31 -10.17 -9.90
C ASP A 620 -22.72 -10.09 -9.31
N ARG A 621 -22.88 -10.46 -8.03
CA ARG A 621 -24.17 -10.55 -7.35
C ARG A 621 -24.12 -9.92 -5.96
N ILE A 622 -25.17 -9.20 -5.60
CA ILE A 622 -25.34 -8.50 -4.32
C ILE A 622 -26.64 -8.97 -3.70
N VAL A 623 -26.61 -9.35 -2.42
CA VAL A 623 -27.81 -9.69 -1.63
C VAL A 623 -27.79 -8.96 -0.29
N PRO A 624 -28.96 -8.68 0.31
CA PRO A 624 -28.99 -8.17 1.68
C PRO A 624 -28.51 -9.25 2.66
N ALA A 625 -27.65 -8.88 3.61
CA ALA A 625 -27.32 -9.74 4.74
C ALA A 625 -28.52 -9.82 5.71
N THR A 626 -29.01 -11.03 5.97
CA THR A 626 -30.17 -11.26 6.85
C THR A 626 -29.83 -12.02 8.13
N SER A 627 -28.63 -12.60 8.20
CA SER A 627 -28.14 -13.36 9.34
C SER A 627 -27.30 -12.47 10.26
N GLU A 628 -27.47 -12.66 11.57
CA GLU A 628 -26.75 -11.91 12.60
C GLU A 628 -25.25 -12.22 12.63
N LYS A 629 -24.47 -11.29 13.19
CA LYS A 629 -23.05 -11.49 13.48
C LYS A 629 -22.87 -12.11 14.85
N HIS A 630 -21.83 -12.92 15.01
CA HIS A 630 -21.56 -13.65 16.24
C HIS A 630 -20.14 -13.39 16.75
N PHE A 631 -20.01 -13.22 18.07
CA PHE A 631 -18.72 -13.24 18.74
C PHE A 631 -18.25 -14.69 18.89
N GLU A 632 -17.08 -15.03 18.36
CA GLU A 632 -16.47 -16.32 18.66
C GLU A 632 -15.95 -16.34 20.11
N LYS A 633 -15.25 -15.27 20.52
CA LYS A 633 -14.82 -15.05 21.90
C LYS A 633 -14.98 -13.59 22.28
N LEU A 634 -15.98 -13.31 23.12
CA LEU A 634 -16.09 -12.00 23.77
C LEU A 634 -15.14 -11.98 24.97
N VAL A 635 -14.11 -11.14 24.90
CA VAL A 635 -13.15 -10.92 25.99
C VAL A 635 -13.23 -9.45 26.37
N LEU A 636 -13.44 -9.19 27.65
CA LEU A 636 -13.49 -7.84 28.22
C LEU A 636 -12.22 -7.56 29.01
N ALA A 637 -11.88 -6.28 29.12
CA ALA A 637 -10.81 -5.84 30.00
C ALA A 637 -11.13 -6.25 31.46
N PRO A 638 -10.12 -6.68 32.24
CA PRO A 638 -10.33 -6.99 33.65
C PRO A 638 -10.80 -5.75 34.41
N SER A 639 -11.74 -5.92 35.35
CA SER A 639 -12.20 -4.86 36.26
C SER A 639 -11.12 -4.48 37.26
N GLU A 640 -11.05 -3.19 37.65
CA GLU A 640 -10.06 -2.67 38.63
C GLU A 640 -10.13 -3.37 40.00
N ASP A 641 -11.27 -3.97 40.36
CA ASP A 641 -11.48 -4.74 41.60
C ASP A 641 -11.06 -6.22 41.52
N GLY A 642 -10.40 -6.65 40.44
CA GLY A 642 -9.99 -8.04 40.25
C GLY A 642 -8.87 -8.47 41.21
N THR A 643 -9.10 -9.49 42.02
CA THR A 643 -8.04 -10.16 42.78
C THR A 643 -6.97 -10.70 41.82
N GLN A 644 -5.70 -10.31 42.02
CA GLN A 644 -4.59 -10.87 41.25
C GLN A 644 -4.53 -12.39 41.44
N ASP A 645 -4.53 -13.14 40.34
CA ASP A 645 -4.29 -14.58 40.35
C ASP A 645 -2.85 -14.85 40.81
N THR A 646 -2.71 -15.30 42.04
CA THR A 646 -1.43 -15.63 42.68
C THR A 646 -1.10 -17.12 42.61
N SER A 647 -1.81 -17.89 41.76
CA SER A 647 -1.48 -19.29 41.54
C SER A 647 -0.06 -19.47 41.01
N GLU A 648 0.56 -20.62 41.32
CA GLU A 648 1.91 -20.94 40.85
C GLU A 648 2.02 -20.86 39.32
N GLU A 649 0.97 -21.29 38.61
CA GLU A 649 0.88 -21.18 37.15
C GLU A 649 0.83 -19.74 36.65
N ALA A 650 0.07 -18.86 37.33
CA ALA A 650 0.05 -17.44 37.00
C ALA A 650 1.41 -16.78 37.24
N ILE A 651 2.12 -17.15 38.32
CA ILE A 651 3.49 -16.66 38.61
C ILE A 651 4.45 -17.06 37.48
N LYS A 652 4.46 -18.33 37.06
CA LYS A 652 5.31 -18.81 35.95
C LYS A 652 4.98 -18.08 34.64
N ARG A 653 3.70 -18.01 34.29
CA ARG A 653 3.19 -17.33 33.08
C ARG A 653 3.61 -15.86 33.05
N ASN A 654 3.40 -15.14 34.15
CA ASN A 654 3.71 -13.72 34.27
C ASN A 654 5.22 -13.47 34.28
N ARG A 655 6.03 -14.38 34.84
CA ARG A 655 7.49 -14.30 34.77
C ARG A 655 7.98 -14.33 33.31
N ILE A 656 7.47 -15.27 32.52
CA ILE A 656 7.81 -15.37 31.09
C ILE A 656 7.40 -14.09 30.36
N ALA A 657 6.15 -13.62 30.55
CA ALA A 657 5.64 -12.41 29.91
C ALA A 657 6.44 -11.15 30.28
N LYS A 658 6.76 -10.98 31.57
CA LYS A 658 7.56 -9.87 32.07
C LYS A 658 8.97 -9.86 31.48
N ARG A 659 9.58 -11.04 31.30
CA ARG A 659 10.88 -11.11 30.62
C ARG A 659 10.75 -10.86 29.13
N ALA A 660 9.74 -11.40 28.47
CA ALA A 660 9.47 -11.19 27.05
C ALA A 660 9.22 -9.72 26.70
N ALA A 661 8.64 -8.94 27.63
CA ALA A 661 8.46 -7.50 27.47
C ALA A 661 9.77 -6.74 27.22
N LYS A 662 10.91 -7.24 27.76
CA LYS A 662 12.23 -6.64 27.53
C LYS A 662 12.73 -6.80 26.08
N GLU A 663 12.10 -7.66 25.28
CA GLU A 663 12.40 -7.82 23.85
C GLU A 663 11.66 -6.80 22.98
N LEU A 664 10.74 -6.02 23.55
CA LEU A 664 9.95 -5.03 22.83
C LEU A 664 10.53 -3.64 23.14
N HIS A 665 10.87 -2.87 22.11
CA HIS A 665 11.49 -1.56 22.24
C HIS A 665 10.62 -0.46 21.63
N GLU A 666 10.85 0.79 22.04
CA GLU A 666 10.12 1.96 21.54
C GLU A 666 10.09 1.98 20.01
N GLY A 667 8.89 2.16 19.45
CA GLY A 667 8.67 2.27 18.01
C GLY A 667 8.61 0.94 17.26
N PHE A 668 8.86 -0.21 17.92
CA PHE A 668 8.83 -1.51 17.26
C PHE A 668 7.44 -1.90 16.75
N TYR A 669 7.41 -2.51 15.58
CA TYR A 669 6.29 -3.29 15.07
C TYR A 669 6.43 -4.73 15.54
N VAL A 670 5.45 -5.20 16.31
CA VAL A 670 5.52 -6.51 16.97
C VAL A 670 4.32 -7.38 16.59
N ASN A 671 4.54 -8.67 16.42
CA ASN A 671 3.47 -9.65 16.31
C ASN A 671 3.49 -10.59 17.52
N LEU A 672 2.33 -10.79 18.14
CA LEU A 672 2.21 -11.51 19.40
C LEU A 672 1.29 -12.73 19.20
N GLY A 673 1.87 -13.93 19.29
CA GLY A 673 1.12 -15.17 19.31
C GLY A 673 0.18 -15.25 20.53
N VAL A 674 -0.96 -15.91 20.37
CA VAL A 674 -1.95 -16.07 21.44
C VAL A 674 -1.34 -16.71 22.69
N GLY A 675 -1.67 -16.19 23.88
CA GLY A 675 -1.30 -16.76 25.18
C GLY A 675 -0.28 -15.90 25.94
N ILE A 676 0.86 -16.47 26.31
CA ILE A 676 1.92 -15.73 27.03
C ILE A 676 2.37 -14.47 26.26
N PRO A 677 2.61 -14.52 24.94
CA PRO A 677 3.09 -13.33 24.23
C PRO A 677 2.14 -12.13 24.30
N THR A 678 0.83 -12.35 24.27
CA THR A 678 -0.17 -11.27 24.38
C THR A 678 -0.17 -10.56 25.74
N LEU A 679 0.47 -11.13 26.77
CA LEU A 679 0.64 -10.50 28.09
C LEU A 679 1.88 -9.59 28.16
N ALA A 680 2.86 -9.75 27.27
CA ALA A 680 4.12 -9.01 27.33
C ALA A 680 3.95 -7.48 27.29
N PRO A 681 3.05 -6.90 26.45
CA PRO A 681 2.85 -5.45 26.41
C PRO A 681 2.39 -4.85 27.75
N SER A 682 1.68 -5.60 28.57
CA SER A 682 1.20 -5.13 29.89
C SER A 682 2.32 -4.89 30.91
N TYR A 683 3.54 -5.36 30.64
CA TYR A 683 4.72 -5.16 31.47
C TYR A 683 5.69 -4.10 30.92
N LEU A 684 5.33 -3.43 29.83
CA LEU A 684 6.15 -2.35 29.30
C LEU A 684 6.09 -1.11 30.22
N PRO A 685 7.20 -0.36 30.34
CA PRO A 685 7.17 0.95 30.97
C PRO A 685 6.13 1.85 30.26
N PRO A 686 5.38 2.71 30.98
CA PRO A 686 4.30 3.52 30.39
C PRO A 686 4.69 4.37 29.18
N GLN A 687 5.95 4.78 29.12
CA GLN A 687 6.51 5.59 28.03
C GLN A 687 6.89 4.77 26.79
N THR A 688 6.95 3.43 26.89
CA THR A 688 7.34 2.55 25.78
C THR A 688 6.12 2.20 24.94
N LYS A 689 6.12 2.67 23.69
CA LYS A 689 5.06 2.43 22.70
C LYS A 689 5.56 1.47 21.64
N VAL A 690 4.76 0.44 21.41
CA VAL A 690 4.95 -0.52 20.31
C VAL A 690 3.69 -0.60 19.46
N TRP A 691 3.88 -0.85 18.17
CA TRP A 691 2.80 -1.09 17.22
C TRP A 691 2.51 -2.58 17.17
N ILE A 692 1.38 -3.00 17.73
CA ILE A 692 0.99 -4.42 17.70
C ILE A 692 0.28 -4.72 16.38
N GLN A 693 0.91 -5.60 15.60
CA GLN A 693 0.37 -6.17 14.38
C GLN A 693 -0.42 -7.44 14.70
N SER A 694 -1.61 -7.58 14.11
CA SER A 694 -2.41 -8.80 14.15
C SER A 694 -2.59 -9.34 12.73
N GLU A 695 -2.31 -10.63 12.56
CA GLU A 695 -2.22 -11.29 11.25
C GLU A 695 -3.51 -11.27 10.42
N ASN A 696 -4.66 -11.02 11.05
CA ASN A 696 -5.95 -10.86 10.39
C ASN A 696 -6.21 -9.46 9.82
N GLY A 697 -5.24 -8.54 9.88
CA GLY A 697 -5.32 -7.27 9.15
C GLY A 697 -5.33 -6.02 10.03
N ILE A 698 -4.54 -5.98 11.11
CA ILE A 698 -4.41 -4.79 11.98
C ILE A 698 -2.93 -4.43 12.16
N VAL A 699 -2.60 -3.15 12.11
CA VAL A 699 -1.46 -2.55 12.81
C VAL A 699 -2.01 -1.50 13.78
N GLY A 700 -1.58 -1.56 15.05
CA GLY A 700 -2.16 -0.74 16.11
C GLY A 700 -3.31 -1.43 16.84
N MET A 701 -3.18 -2.73 17.09
CA MET A 701 -4.12 -3.45 17.96
C MET A 701 -4.03 -2.91 19.38
N GLY A 702 -5.18 -2.54 19.95
CA GLY A 702 -5.34 -2.00 21.29
C GLY A 702 -5.75 -3.05 22.33
N PRO A 703 -6.17 -2.60 23.53
CA PRO A 703 -6.61 -3.48 24.60
C PRO A 703 -7.97 -4.12 24.30
N TYR A 704 -8.39 -5.03 25.18
CA TYR A 704 -9.76 -5.55 25.19
C TYR A 704 -10.78 -4.43 25.52
N PRO A 705 -12.02 -4.51 24.99
CA PRO A 705 -13.09 -3.57 25.32
C PRO A 705 -13.48 -3.63 26.81
N ALA A 706 -13.80 -2.48 27.40
CA ALA A 706 -14.19 -2.42 28.82
C ALA A 706 -15.58 -3.02 29.07
N THR A 707 -16.52 -2.81 28.14
CA THR A 707 -17.89 -3.32 28.24
C THR A 707 -18.29 -4.12 27.00
N LYS A 708 -19.38 -4.89 27.10
CA LYS A 708 -19.94 -5.61 25.95
C LYS A 708 -20.42 -4.64 24.85
N GLN A 709 -20.85 -3.44 25.22
CA GLN A 709 -21.31 -2.41 24.30
C GLN A 709 -20.16 -1.83 23.46
N ASP A 710 -18.95 -1.81 24.01
CA ASP A 710 -17.73 -1.37 23.31
C ASP A 710 -17.13 -2.47 22.43
N ALA A 711 -17.62 -3.70 22.53
CA ALA A 711 -17.14 -4.84 21.77
C ALA A 711 -17.80 -4.90 20.38
N ASP A 712 -17.00 -5.20 19.36
CA ASP A 712 -17.45 -5.26 17.97
C ASP A 712 -17.07 -6.62 17.35
N PRO A 713 -18.03 -7.41 16.81
CA PRO A 713 -17.71 -8.69 16.19
C PRO A 713 -16.87 -8.55 14.91
N ASP A 714 -16.79 -7.34 14.33
CA ASP A 714 -15.95 -7.04 13.16
C ASP A 714 -14.49 -6.75 13.55
N THR A 715 -14.18 -6.57 14.84
CA THR A 715 -12.84 -6.16 15.33
C THR A 715 -12.28 -7.16 16.33
N VAL A 716 -11.52 -8.12 15.81
CA VAL A 716 -10.94 -9.22 16.60
C VAL A 716 -9.43 -9.33 16.40
N ASN A 717 -8.73 -9.94 17.35
CA ASN A 717 -7.32 -10.31 17.20
C ASN A 717 -7.15 -11.68 16.51
N ALA A 718 -5.90 -12.11 16.32
CA ALA A 718 -5.57 -13.42 15.76
C ALA A 718 -6.20 -14.61 16.54
N GLY A 719 -6.39 -14.45 17.85
CA GLY A 719 -7.02 -15.39 18.77
C GLY A 719 -8.56 -15.46 18.72
N LYS A 720 -9.18 -14.65 17.85
CA LYS A 720 -10.63 -14.49 17.68
C LYS A 720 -11.31 -13.78 18.86
N GLU A 721 -10.53 -13.02 19.62
CA GLU A 721 -10.99 -12.26 20.79
C GLU A 721 -11.28 -10.82 20.38
N THR A 722 -12.34 -10.24 20.93
CA THR A 722 -12.72 -8.84 20.70
C THR A 722 -11.66 -7.88 21.20
N VAL A 723 -11.20 -6.96 20.36
CA VAL A 723 -10.17 -5.96 20.71
C VAL A 723 -10.57 -4.57 20.21
N LEU A 724 -9.93 -3.54 20.77
CA LEU A 724 -10.02 -2.17 20.28
C LEU A 724 -8.83 -1.84 19.37
N LEU A 725 -8.86 -0.66 18.75
CA LEU A 725 -7.77 -0.10 17.95
C LEU A 725 -7.23 1.15 18.64
N VAL A 726 -5.91 1.35 18.61
CA VAL A 726 -5.29 2.57 19.15
C VAL A 726 -5.35 3.72 18.12
N PRO A 727 -5.23 4.99 18.55
CA PRO A 727 -5.07 6.11 17.61
C PRO A 727 -3.89 5.89 16.67
N GLY A 728 -4.10 6.08 15.36
CA GLY A 728 -3.10 5.80 14.32
C GLY A 728 -3.10 4.36 13.80
N ALA A 729 -4.01 3.49 14.29
CA ALA A 729 -4.18 2.15 13.76
C ALA A 729 -4.64 2.15 12.29
N SER A 730 -4.30 1.07 11.58
CA SER A 730 -4.73 0.82 10.20
C SER A 730 -5.24 -0.62 10.05
N THR A 731 -6.17 -0.82 9.12
CA THR A 731 -6.68 -2.15 8.77
C THR A 731 -6.60 -2.43 7.27
N PHE A 732 -6.30 -3.68 6.93
CA PHE A 732 -5.92 -4.11 5.58
C PHE A 732 -6.32 -5.57 5.36
N ASP A 733 -6.22 -6.03 4.11
CA ASP A 733 -6.52 -7.42 3.75
C ASP A 733 -5.39 -8.39 4.17
N SER A 734 -5.67 -9.69 4.09
CA SER A 734 -4.71 -10.71 4.51
C SER A 734 -3.49 -10.81 3.60
N ALA A 735 -3.56 -10.42 2.32
CA ALA A 735 -2.38 -10.47 1.46
C ALA A 735 -1.39 -9.39 1.88
N GLU A 736 -1.87 -8.17 2.16
CA GLU A 736 -1.05 -7.08 2.71
C GLU A 736 -0.47 -7.45 4.09
N SER A 737 -1.30 -8.01 4.97
CA SER A 737 -0.88 -8.49 6.29
C SER A 737 0.33 -9.43 6.22
N PHE A 738 0.24 -10.46 5.37
CA PHE A 738 1.33 -11.41 5.22
C PHE A 738 2.45 -10.93 4.29
N GLY A 739 2.21 -9.93 3.46
CA GLY A 739 3.25 -9.18 2.75
C GLY A 739 4.18 -8.44 3.71
N MET A 740 3.62 -7.81 4.75
CA MET A 740 4.39 -7.20 5.85
C MET A 740 5.16 -8.25 6.66
N ILE A 741 4.50 -9.35 7.03
CA ILE A 741 5.13 -10.42 7.82
C ILE A 741 6.28 -11.08 7.04
N ARG A 742 6.02 -11.59 5.83
CA ARG A 742 7.04 -12.28 5.01
C ARG A 742 8.13 -11.34 4.52
N GLY A 743 7.82 -10.06 4.30
CA GLY A 743 8.80 -9.05 3.94
C GLY A 743 9.82 -8.75 5.04
N GLY A 744 9.49 -9.10 6.29
CA GLY A 744 10.31 -8.82 7.46
C GLY A 744 10.16 -7.38 7.96
N HIS A 745 8.94 -6.84 7.91
CA HIS A 745 8.60 -5.48 8.40
C HIS A 745 8.19 -5.48 9.87
N VAL A 746 7.97 -6.66 10.43
CA VAL A 746 7.78 -6.85 11.87
C VAL A 746 9.17 -7.00 12.49
N ASP A 747 9.49 -6.17 13.48
CA ASP A 747 10.78 -6.21 14.18
C ASP A 747 10.91 -7.47 15.04
N VAL A 748 9.85 -7.79 15.79
CA VAL A 748 9.83 -8.91 16.75
C VAL A 748 8.54 -9.72 16.64
N SER A 749 8.68 -11.04 16.50
CA SER A 749 7.58 -11.98 16.64
C SER A 749 7.77 -12.84 17.88
N LEU A 750 6.80 -12.76 18.80
CA LEU A 750 6.77 -13.56 20.02
C LEU A 750 5.77 -14.71 19.84
N LEU A 751 6.22 -15.96 20.01
CA LEU A 751 5.41 -17.16 19.72
C LEU A 751 5.47 -18.20 20.85
N GLY A 752 4.40 -18.98 21.00
CA GLY A 752 4.44 -20.21 21.78
C GLY A 752 5.07 -21.37 21.00
N ALA A 753 5.62 -22.36 21.73
CA ALA A 753 6.18 -23.57 21.16
C ALA A 753 5.75 -24.84 21.89
N LEU A 754 5.59 -25.93 21.14
CA LEU A 754 5.53 -27.28 21.72
C LEU A 754 6.93 -27.84 21.94
N GLN A 755 7.84 -27.61 21.00
CA GLN A 755 9.27 -27.93 21.10
C GLN A 755 10.11 -26.86 20.39
N VAL A 756 11.34 -26.67 20.86
CA VAL A 756 12.37 -25.86 20.20
C VAL A 756 13.69 -26.63 20.22
N SER A 757 14.43 -26.61 19.11
CA SER A 757 15.74 -27.29 19.02
C SER A 757 16.91 -26.37 19.40
N ALA A 758 18.08 -26.96 19.64
CA ALA A 758 19.33 -26.25 19.88
C ALA A 758 19.80 -25.44 18.66
N SER A 759 19.37 -25.83 17.45
CA SER A 759 19.61 -25.10 16.20
C SER A 759 18.58 -24.00 15.93
N GLY A 760 17.55 -23.84 16.77
CA GLY A 760 16.49 -22.85 16.60
C GLY A 760 15.33 -23.31 15.72
N ASP A 761 15.14 -24.62 15.54
CA ASP A 761 13.95 -25.16 14.90
C ASP A 761 12.74 -25.00 15.82
N LEU A 762 11.58 -24.68 15.25
CA LEU A 762 10.33 -24.48 15.99
C LEU A 762 9.32 -25.53 15.58
N ALA A 763 8.64 -26.16 16.55
CA ALA A 763 7.46 -26.99 16.31
C ALA A 763 6.29 -26.54 17.21
N ASN A 764 5.16 -26.15 16.61
CA ASN A 764 4.02 -25.62 17.39
C ASN A 764 2.61 -25.87 16.83
N TYR A 765 2.43 -26.59 15.72
CA TYR A 765 1.11 -26.64 15.04
C TYR A 765 0.42 -28.00 15.00
N ILE A 766 1.16 -29.11 15.10
CA ILE A 766 0.61 -30.46 14.97
C ILE A 766 1.25 -31.40 15.99
N ILE A 767 0.43 -32.27 16.58
CA ILE A 767 0.90 -33.43 17.33
C ILE A 767 0.31 -34.65 16.63
N PRO A 768 1.10 -35.41 15.84
CA PRO A 768 0.60 -36.56 15.11
C PRO A 768 -0.23 -37.50 15.99
N GLY A 769 -1.46 -37.80 15.55
CA GLY A 769 -2.39 -38.67 16.28
C GLY A 769 -3.10 -38.04 17.49
N LYS A 770 -2.83 -36.78 17.85
CA LYS A 770 -3.50 -36.08 18.97
C LYS A 770 -4.17 -34.76 18.57
N ALA A 771 -3.47 -33.92 17.81
CA ALA A 771 -3.96 -32.57 17.45
C ALA A 771 -3.69 -32.29 15.98
N PHE A 772 -4.75 -32.03 15.22
CA PHE A 772 -4.73 -31.69 13.80
C PHE A 772 -5.55 -30.43 13.57
N ASN A 773 -5.01 -29.28 14.00
CA ASN A 773 -5.72 -28.00 13.93
C ASN A 773 -5.23 -27.11 12.78
N GLY A 774 -4.03 -27.34 12.24
CA GLY A 774 -3.41 -26.48 11.23
C GLY A 774 -2.41 -25.48 11.82
N MET A 775 -1.63 -24.84 10.95
CA MET A 775 -0.55 -23.91 11.32
C MET A 775 -0.98 -22.46 11.48
N GLY A 776 -2.14 -22.06 10.94
CA GLY A 776 -2.52 -20.64 10.89
C GLY A 776 -1.41 -19.79 10.26
N GLY A 777 -1.14 -18.62 10.83
CA GLY A 777 -0.03 -17.74 10.41
C GLY A 777 1.36 -18.12 10.92
N ALA A 778 1.51 -19.17 11.75
CA ALA A 778 2.77 -19.44 12.47
C ALA A 778 3.97 -19.66 11.53
N MET A 779 3.78 -20.36 10.40
CA MET A 779 4.86 -20.59 9.43
C MET A 779 5.28 -19.31 8.70
N ASP A 780 4.34 -18.39 8.45
CA ASP A 780 4.65 -17.11 7.81
C ASP A 780 5.40 -16.18 8.79
N LEU A 781 4.98 -16.15 10.07
CA LEU A 781 5.59 -15.33 11.11
C LEU A 781 7.07 -15.62 11.35
N VAL A 782 7.48 -16.88 11.17
CA VAL A 782 8.88 -17.30 11.30
C VAL A 782 9.62 -17.39 9.97
N SER A 783 8.98 -17.01 8.86
CA SER A 783 9.53 -17.21 7.52
C SER A 783 10.66 -16.25 7.17
N ASN A 784 10.87 -15.16 7.90
CA ASN A 784 11.93 -14.18 7.60
C ASN A 784 12.82 -13.86 8.83
N PRO A 785 13.53 -14.86 9.37
CA PRO A 785 14.30 -14.72 10.61
C PRO A 785 15.60 -13.89 10.44
N SER A 786 15.93 -13.46 9.21
CA SER A 786 17.04 -12.53 8.95
C SER A 786 16.68 -11.07 9.25
N LYS A 787 15.39 -10.71 9.17
CA LYS A 787 14.91 -9.35 9.43
C LYS A 787 14.02 -9.25 10.66
N THR A 788 13.24 -10.30 10.94
CA THR A 788 12.38 -10.38 12.12
C THR A 788 13.05 -11.22 13.19
N LYS A 789 13.15 -10.68 14.41
CA LYS A 789 13.61 -11.42 15.58
C LYS A 789 12.50 -12.37 16.05
N ILE A 790 12.80 -13.67 16.12
CA ILE A 790 11.84 -14.69 16.54
C ILE A 790 12.15 -15.13 17.96
N VAL A 791 11.23 -14.86 18.88
CA VAL A 791 11.37 -15.19 20.30
C VAL A 791 10.29 -16.18 20.70
N VAL A 792 10.70 -17.32 21.25
CA VAL A 792 9.79 -18.29 21.82
C VAL A 792 9.53 -17.96 23.28
N CYS A 793 8.26 -17.83 23.65
CA CYS A 793 7.78 -17.67 25.02
C CYS A 793 7.02 -18.93 25.43
N THR A 794 7.62 -19.79 26.25
CA THR A 794 7.01 -21.09 26.54
C THR A 794 7.44 -21.69 27.87
N TYR A 795 6.62 -22.57 28.44
CA TYR A 795 7.04 -23.37 29.60
C TYR A 795 8.20 -24.28 29.23
N HIS A 796 9.15 -24.44 30.15
CA HIS A 796 10.38 -25.18 29.95
C HIS A 796 10.14 -26.68 29.69
N THR A 797 9.18 -27.27 30.42
CA THR A 797 8.77 -28.67 30.28
C THR A 797 7.32 -28.80 29.86
N ASP A 798 6.94 -29.96 29.32
CA ASP A 798 5.54 -30.35 29.17
C ASP A 798 4.90 -30.69 30.54
N LYS A 799 3.60 -30.99 30.53
CA LYS A 799 2.84 -31.35 31.74
C LYS A 799 3.29 -32.65 32.42
N ASN A 800 4.11 -33.46 31.77
CA ASN A 800 4.67 -34.69 32.32
C ASN A 800 6.13 -34.49 32.79
N GLY A 801 6.66 -33.27 32.71
CA GLY A 801 8.04 -32.94 33.06
C GLY A 801 9.05 -33.22 31.95
N ASN A 802 8.63 -33.60 30.73
CA ASN A 802 9.56 -33.80 29.63
C ASN A 802 10.04 -32.45 29.11
N SER A 803 11.35 -32.35 28.84
CA SER A 803 11.93 -31.13 28.27
C SER A 803 11.31 -30.78 26.92
N LYS A 804 11.07 -29.48 26.70
CA LYS A 804 10.65 -28.94 25.39
C LYS A 804 11.81 -28.30 24.62
N ILE A 805 12.98 -28.20 25.24
CA ILE A 805 14.21 -27.67 24.66
C ILE A 805 15.11 -28.88 24.36
N LEU A 806 15.23 -29.21 23.08
CA LEU A 806 15.82 -30.47 22.60
C LEU A 806 17.02 -30.20 21.70
N ASP A 807 17.89 -31.19 21.46
CA ASP A 807 18.92 -31.04 20.43
C ASP A 807 18.28 -30.94 19.03
N GLU A 808 17.26 -31.77 18.77
CA GLU A 808 16.43 -31.76 17.57
C GLU A 808 14.96 -31.90 17.94
N CYS A 809 14.06 -31.21 17.22
CA CYS A 809 12.62 -31.39 17.44
C CYS A 809 12.16 -32.77 16.96
N GLU A 810 11.29 -33.40 17.74
CA GLU A 810 10.67 -34.69 17.40
C GLU A 810 9.29 -34.48 16.73
N LEU A 811 8.67 -33.34 16.99
CA LEU A 811 7.41 -32.92 16.37
C LEU A 811 7.64 -32.25 15.02
N PRO A 812 6.66 -32.31 14.10
CA PRO A 812 6.78 -31.65 12.81
C PRO A 812 7.03 -30.14 12.92
N LEU A 813 8.01 -29.67 12.14
CA LEU A 813 8.49 -28.31 12.21
C LEU A 813 7.49 -27.31 11.63
N THR A 814 7.39 -26.17 12.31
CA THR A 814 6.84 -24.90 11.84
C THR A 814 7.88 -24.12 11.03
N GLY A 815 9.15 -24.19 11.43
CA GLY A 815 10.27 -23.57 10.71
C GLY A 815 11.61 -24.10 11.21
N LYS A 816 12.60 -24.16 10.33
CA LYS A 816 13.95 -24.66 10.62
C LYS A 816 14.93 -23.50 10.83
N GLY A 817 15.68 -23.48 11.92
CA GLY A 817 16.69 -22.47 12.23
C GLY A 817 16.13 -21.05 12.31
N VAL A 818 14.93 -20.89 12.86
CA VAL A 818 14.19 -19.61 12.85
C VAL A 818 14.25 -18.87 14.18
N VAL A 819 14.33 -19.58 15.30
CA VAL A 819 14.29 -19.00 16.65
C VAL A 819 15.64 -18.41 17.03
N SER A 820 15.67 -17.15 17.48
CA SER A 820 16.89 -16.51 18.00
C SER A 820 16.94 -16.47 19.53
N THR A 821 15.79 -16.54 20.20
CA THR A 821 15.72 -16.43 21.67
C THR A 821 14.63 -17.33 22.22
N ILE A 822 14.92 -18.04 23.31
CA ILE A 822 13.97 -18.89 24.03
C ILE A 822 13.82 -18.35 25.45
N ILE A 823 12.61 -17.99 25.84
CA ILE A 823 12.26 -17.49 27.16
C ILE A 823 11.32 -18.48 27.83
N THR A 824 11.74 -18.98 28.98
CA THR A 824 10.97 -19.88 29.84
C THR A 824 10.82 -19.31 31.25
N GLU A 825 10.05 -19.99 32.09
CA GLU A 825 9.91 -19.62 33.51
C GLU A 825 11.19 -19.90 34.33
N LEU A 826 12.14 -20.65 33.76
CA LEU A 826 13.39 -21.04 34.41
C LEU A 826 14.62 -20.29 33.86
N ALA A 827 14.64 -20.01 32.56
CA ALA A 827 15.84 -19.60 31.85
C ALA A 827 15.56 -18.82 30.55
N VAL A 828 16.56 -18.05 30.13
CA VAL A 828 16.65 -17.43 28.81
C VAL A 828 17.86 -17.99 28.05
N PHE A 829 17.61 -18.49 26.84
CA PHE A 829 18.66 -18.93 25.92
C PHE A 829 18.72 -18.03 24.69
N GLN A 830 19.93 -17.71 24.26
CA GLN A 830 20.19 -17.22 22.90
C GLN A 830 20.56 -18.40 22.00
N VAL A 831 20.10 -18.34 20.76
CA VAL A 831 20.33 -19.38 19.76
C VAL A 831 21.25 -18.84 18.67
N ASP A 832 22.39 -19.50 18.46
CA ASP A 832 23.30 -19.13 17.37
C ASP A 832 22.84 -19.73 16.04
N ARG A 833 21.99 -19.00 15.31
CA ARG A 833 21.50 -19.44 14.00
C ARG A 833 22.53 -19.34 12.88
N LEU A 834 23.57 -18.51 13.04
CA LEU A 834 24.52 -18.17 11.97
C LEU A 834 25.82 -18.97 12.07
N GLY A 835 26.28 -19.31 13.28
CA GLY A 835 27.51 -20.06 13.55
C GLY A 835 27.34 -21.58 13.56
N GLY A 836 26.20 -22.11 13.12
CA GLY A 836 25.97 -23.57 12.99
C GLY A 836 25.05 -24.19 14.04
N GLY A 837 24.34 -23.38 14.83
CA GLY A 837 23.45 -23.84 15.90
C GLY A 837 24.10 -23.75 17.28
N GLY A 838 23.32 -24.05 18.32
CA GLY A 838 23.77 -24.08 19.70
C GLY A 838 23.04 -23.08 20.57
N LEU A 839 22.89 -23.46 21.84
CA LEU A 839 22.24 -22.64 22.86
C LEU A 839 23.30 -22.02 23.78
N THR A 840 23.11 -20.76 24.13
CA THR A 840 23.82 -20.10 25.22
C THR A 840 22.82 -19.68 26.28
N LEU A 841 22.94 -20.24 27.48
CA LEU A 841 22.20 -19.81 28.66
C LEU A 841 22.71 -18.43 29.10
N THR A 842 21.88 -17.40 28.94
CA THR A 842 22.24 -16.02 29.27
C THR A 842 21.58 -15.51 30.54
N GLU A 843 20.44 -16.07 30.93
CA GLU A 843 19.76 -15.68 32.17
C GLU A 843 19.09 -16.88 32.84
N VAL A 844 19.10 -16.90 34.18
CA VAL A 844 18.39 -17.88 35.02
C VAL A 844 17.39 -17.15 35.92
N ALA A 845 16.22 -17.73 36.15
CA ALA A 845 15.22 -17.11 37.02
C ALA A 845 15.72 -17.00 38.47
N GLU A 846 15.31 -15.95 39.18
CA GLU A 846 15.71 -15.73 40.58
C GLU A 846 15.41 -16.95 41.47
N GLY A 847 16.42 -17.38 42.23
CA GLY A 847 16.35 -18.55 43.13
C GLY A 847 16.66 -19.89 42.48
N LEU A 848 16.98 -19.94 41.18
CA LEU A 848 17.42 -21.16 40.49
C LEU A 848 18.92 -21.10 40.12
N THR A 849 19.49 -22.28 39.92
CA THR A 849 20.89 -22.50 39.53
C THR A 849 20.99 -22.96 38.07
N VAL A 850 22.21 -22.99 37.53
CA VAL A 850 22.49 -23.57 36.21
C VAL A 850 22.15 -25.06 36.20
N GLU A 851 22.40 -25.76 37.31
CA GLU A 851 22.12 -27.19 37.49
C GLU A 851 20.62 -27.47 37.39
N ASP A 852 19.76 -26.64 38.02
CA ASP A 852 18.30 -26.78 37.92
C ASP A 852 17.80 -26.69 36.46
N VAL A 853 18.44 -25.84 35.65
CA VAL A 853 18.13 -25.68 34.23
C VAL A 853 18.65 -26.88 33.44
N LYS A 854 19.88 -27.35 33.72
CA LYS A 854 20.48 -28.54 33.08
C LYS A 854 19.62 -29.78 33.30
N GLU A 855 19.09 -29.99 34.50
CA GLU A 855 18.24 -31.15 34.82
C GLU A 855 16.93 -31.19 34.01
N LYS A 856 16.44 -30.03 33.56
CA LYS A 856 15.17 -29.89 32.83
C LYS A 856 15.34 -29.58 31.34
N THR A 857 16.57 -29.42 30.87
CA THR A 857 16.92 -29.16 29.47
C THR A 857 17.56 -30.41 28.87
N ARG A 858 16.99 -30.95 27.78
CA ARG A 858 17.60 -32.08 27.09
C ARG A 858 18.68 -31.64 26.10
N ALA A 859 18.54 -30.46 25.52
CA ALA A 859 19.54 -29.87 24.63
C ALA A 859 20.87 -29.58 25.34
N GLN A 860 21.99 -29.72 24.62
CA GLN A 860 23.26 -29.18 25.08
C GLN A 860 23.29 -27.66 24.97
N PHE A 861 23.88 -26.99 25.97
CA PHE A 861 24.03 -25.54 25.99
C PHE A 861 25.32 -25.08 26.67
N ALA A 862 25.88 -23.98 26.17
CA ALA A 862 26.94 -23.23 26.84
C ALA A 862 26.33 -22.27 27.88
N VAL A 863 27.14 -21.82 28.82
CA VAL A 863 26.76 -20.81 29.82
C VAL A 863 27.50 -19.53 29.49
N ALA A 864 26.79 -18.40 29.45
CA ALA A 864 27.42 -17.11 29.22
C ALA A 864 28.36 -16.72 30.39
N ASP A 865 29.52 -16.14 30.07
CA ASP A 865 30.48 -15.67 31.07
C ASP A 865 29.86 -14.60 31.99
N ASP A 866 28.92 -13.80 31.47
CA ASP A 866 28.20 -12.74 32.17
C ASP A 866 26.77 -13.15 32.58
N LEU A 867 26.55 -14.44 32.90
CA LEU A 867 25.24 -14.99 33.27
C LEU A 867 24.46 -14.10 34.25
N LYS A 868 23.21 -13.77 33.90
CA LYS A 868 22.35 -12.85 34.67
C LYS A 868 21.18 -13.56 35.34
N THR A 869 20.50 -12.83 36.20
CA THR A 869 19.23 -13.24 36.82
C THR A 869 18.09 -12.35 36.34
N PHE A 870 16.87 -12.89 36.21
CA PHE A 870 15.70 -12.14 35.75
C PHE A 870 14.41 -12.38 36.52
#